data_AF-A0A6C0DNS1-F1
#
_entry.id   AF-A0A6C0DNS1-F1
#
_cell.length_a   1.000
_cell.length_b   1.000
_cell.length_c   1.000
_cell.angle_alpha   90.00
_cell.angle_beta   90.00
_cell.angle_gamma   90.00
#
_symmetry.space_group_name_H-M   'P 1'
#
loop_
_entity.id
_entity.type
_entity.pdbx_description
1 polymer ?
#
loop_
_entity_poly.entity_id
_entity_poly.type
_entity_poly.pdbx_seq_one_letter_code
_entity_poly.pdbx_strand_id
1 'polypeptide(L)'
;MATFQQFDNHPLAYFLSSRQTTKGQEASICGMGEGVRGKWLIREDEYPEFLNHLHDYLFVMKARPLNLVEQPRLNKPKPILLDLDLKFPSNSALSPHRFTNGHIRTFLHTVVNGLNTFFDTSRYEVLRFFVSLRPQAYSDGKKCIKDGIHVQCPDITLSNEKQKVLRSWLLENNAIENAFEGTGYCNTPEDIYDESMVRKQGWFFYGESKPKIPPYKLETIFGYSPEKDAIELLNPKDYDERELMELLSVRYNIADDDNEVIESGKEAFEKYMKRSAPATLSASAAAELQAPVGTKPTFQVYVPESHDDEEIELAKRLSRECLNERRADCYKTWMEVGWCLSNIENSEEMFEVWVDFSKKSTKSDGTDWGRHKRDWMKGFSRNTPGSKLTLKSLHYWAREDNPEKYKELVEEDHIRYVQQKVDETHYHIAKLLKRMYKGTYCASVEIRRIEWYYYDASINSWRHTNQGMELREKLSTEVVDLIVAARMRLKKKGYDEYCEQNAIAVGQGREMDEDWFKQWGATFDGGRFETLHKIEKKLYQTDFKNCVMKEAAELFCEEDFLNQLNMNTQLFACRNGVLDLRMQVQNTSTGELEEKVVFRPGKPDDSISFLAGRNYPDTEPLDYVEYDAEDPQQHDLMEFLKKIFPNHELLRYYLRLMASCLEGANREQCYYTFIGVGGNGKSKVVDLMRYTFGDYCSSLQATALTRKRPESGAANPDIISIKNKRFIYLQEPDDKEPLNTSRMKQFSGEDVVEARALYEDQQRFRITGKLFMMCNRLPPITSMDRGTWRRIRVIPFGSKFVDPSDPELKTKKANVFLRDNKLDEKLRMWREAWLGLLVHIFETEYLVNGLEPIPQAVLEESSKYRDNFDQYGKFKAERMIDFRDPRLGLEEYGDEKVSLKELQNAYNTWTKQNEGTLTGKRLSKQELQTRLEEDFGALEAGCFKRLQVFFDDDLKTEFETERRIPEA
;
A
#
# COMPACT_ATOMS: atom_id res chain seq x y z
N MET A 1 39.04 10.00 9.20
CA MET A 1 39.10 10.10 10.67
C MET A 1 39.45 11.49 11.17
N ALA A 2 40.27 12.31 10.48
CA ALA A 2 40.58 13.69 10.94
C ALA A 2 39.45 14.73 10.78
N THR A 3 38.40 14.47 9.99
CA THR A 3 37.43 15.49 9.54
C THR A 3 36.28 15.82 10.50
N PHE A 4 35.96 14.98 11.48
CA PHE A 4 34.90 15.27 12.47
C PHE A 4 35.43 15.76 13.82
N GLN A 5 36.75 15.68 14.03
CA GLN A 5 37.39 16.14 15.26
C GLN A 5 37.20 17.66 15.49
N GLN A 6 37.03 18.45 14.42
CA GLN A 6 36.71 19.88 14.54
C GLN A 6 35.27 20.12 15.01
N PHE A 7 34.31 19.31 14.54
CA PHE A 7 32.92 19.38 15.00
C PHE A 7 32.80 18.90 16.44
N ASP A 8 33.38 17.74 16.78
CA ASP A 8 33.27 17.14 18.11
C ASP A 8 33.83 18.05 19.23
N ASN A 9 34.76 18.94 18.89
CA ASN A 9 35.35 19.92 19.81
C ASN A 9 34.68 21.32 19.76
N HIS A 10 33.71 21.52 18.89
CA HIS A 10 33.02 22.81 18.71
C HIS A 10 31.76 22.89 19.60
N PRO A 11 31.40 24.05 20.17
CA PRO A 11 30.18 24.21 20.97
C PRO A 11 28.89 23.72 20.29
N LEU A 12 28.82 23.78 18.96
CA LEU A 12 27.70 23.25 18.16
C LEU A 12 27.43 21.75 18.40
N ALA A 13 28.46 20.92 18.61
CA ALA A 13 28.26 19.49 18.86
C ALA A 13 27.57 19.25 20.21
N TYR A 14 27.98 19.98 21.25
CA TYR A 14 27.31 19.95 22.54
C TYR A 14 25.87 20.49 22.45
N PHE A 15 25.68 21.62 21.74
CA PHE A 15 24.37 22.22 21.53
C PHE A 15 23.40 21.24 20.85
N LEU A 16 23.85 20.53 19.81
CA LEU A 16 23.03 19.54 19.11
C LEU A 16 22.81 18.27 19.95
N SER A 17 23.84 17.71 20.58
CA SER A 17 23.69 16.46 21.38
C SER A 17 22.66 16.57 22.49
N SER A 18 22.55 17.74 23.14
CA SER A 18 21.55 18.02 24.18
C SER A 18 20.11 18.19 23.67
N ARG A 19 19.91 18.29 22.35
CA ARG A 19 18.60 18.56 21.70
C ARG A 19 18.19 17.44 20.73
N GLN A 20 18.77 16.25 20.90
CA GLN A 20 18.49 15.10 20.05
C GLN A 20 17.09 14.52 20.34
N THR A 21 16.37 14.22 19.27
CA THR A 21 14.99 13.69 19.32
C THR A 21 14.96 12.17 19.34
N THR A 22 13.90 11.61 19.93
CA THR A 22 13.64 10.17 19.94
C THR A 22 12.72 9.74 18.78
N LYS A 23 12.59 8.43 18.54
CA LYS A 23 11.87 7.88 17.37
C LYS A 23 10.37 8.24 17.42
N GLY A 24 9.95 9.21 16.59
CA GLY A 24 8.56 9.65 16.46
C GLY A 24 8.29 11.12 16.83
N GLN A 25 9.28 11.84 17.37
CA GLN A 25 9.16 13.27 17.70
C GLN A 25 9.43 14.20 16.49
N GLU A 26 8.82 15.38 16.47
CA GLU A 26 9.10 16.42 15.46
C GLU A 26 10.56 16.90 15.59
N ALA A 27 11.21 17.16 14.45
CA ALA A 27 12.57 17.68 14.40
C ALA A 27 12.59 19.01 13.64
N SER A 28 13.32 19.99 14.15
CA SER A 28 13.63 21.23 13.44
C SER A 28 14.78 21.06 12.45
N ILE A 29 15.69 20.10 12.70
CA ILE A 29 16.89 19.85 11.89
C ILE A 29 17.11 18.35 11.73
N CYS A 30 17.49 17.94 10.52
CA CYS A 30 17.91 16.58 10.20
C CYS A 30 19.32 16.58 9.60
N GLY A 31 20.16 15.63 10.01
CA GLY A 31 21.48 15.41 9.41
C GLY A 31 21.42 14.47 8.21
N MET A 32 22.10 14.82 7.11
CA MET A 32 22.10 14.05 5.85
C MET A 32 23.43 13.32 5.59
N GLY A 33 23.39 12.03 5.24
CA GLY A 33 24.54 11.29 4.69
C GLY A 33 25.54 10.73 5.69
N GLU A 34 26.83 10.70 5.32
CA GLU A 34 27.96 10.23 6.17
C GLU A 34 28.45 11.32 7.17
N GLY A 35 27.74 12.45 7.23
CA GLY A 35 27.96 13.59 8.12
C GLY A 35 27.56 13.35 9.58
N VAL A 36 27.15 14.42 10.26
CA VAL A 36 26.52 14.34 11.59
C VAL A 36 25.14 13.74 11.42
N ARG A 37 24.93 12.49 11.87
CA ARG A 37 23.64 11.80 11.76
C ARG A 37 22.80 12.05 13.00
N GLY A 38 21.58 12.54 12.79
CA GLY A 38 20.65 12.77 13.88
C GLY A 38 19.45 13.60 13.46
N LYS A 39 18.53 13.76 14.40
CA LYS A 39 17.37 14.64 14.31
C LYS A 39 17.30 15.45 15.58
N TRP A 40 17.19 16.76 15.46
CA TRP A 40 17.23 17.68 16.58
C TRP A 40 16.01 18.58 16.59
N LEU A 41 15.52 18.90 17.78
CA LEU A 41 14.45 19.85 17.99
C LEU A 41 14.99 21.04 18.76
N ILE A 42 15.21 22.14 18.05
CA ILE A 42 15.67 23.41 18.59
C ILE A 42 14.45 24.27 18.83
N ARG A 43 14.31 24.77 20.06
CA ARG A 43 13.21 25.65 20.44
C ARG A 43 13.39 27.03 19.80
N GLU A 44 12.30 27.76 19.64
CA GLU A 44 12.32 29.08 18.98
C GLU A 44 13.21 30.09 19.72
N ASP A 45 13.20 30.05 21.05
CA ASP A 45 14.03 30.90 21.91
C ASP A 45 15.54 30.58 21.82
N GLU A 46 15.88 29.37 21.38
CA GLU A 46 17.27 28.89 21.23
C GLU A 46 17.77 28.96 19.78
N TYR A 47 16.90 29.30 18.82
CA TYR A 47 17.24 29.33 17.41
C TYR A 47 18.33 30.36 17.04
N PRO A 48 18.33 31.59 17.61
CA PRO A 48 19.41 32.54 17.36
C PRO A 48 20.78 32.03 17.84
N GLU A 49 20.82 31.35 18.98
CA GLU A 49 22.04 30.74 19.53
C GLU A 49 22.55 29.63 18.61
N PHE A 50 21.64 28.78 18.11
CA PHE A 50 21.99 27.77 17.12
C PHE A 50 22.59 28.38 15.85
N LEU A 51 21.96 29.41 15.28
CA LEU A 51 22.46 30.08 14.07
C LEU A 51 23.84 30.72 14.31
N ASN A 52 24.09 31.28 15.49
CA ASN A 52 25.42 31.79 15.87
C ASN A 52 26.47 30.67 15.88
N HIS A 53 26.15 29.52 16.47
CA HIS A 53 27.06 28.37 16.48
C HIS A 53 27.31 27.81 15.08
N LEU A 54 26.28 27.73 14.24
CA LEU A 54 26.44 27.24 12.87
C LEU A 54 27.23 28.23 12.01
N HIS A 55 27.03 29.54 12.20
CA HIS A 55 27.80 30.60 11.54
C HIS A 55 29.29 30.54 11.92
N ASP A 56 29.59 30.44 13.23
CA ASP A 56 30.96 30.34 13.70
C ASP A 56 31.67 29.12 13.07
N TYR A 57 30.99 27.98 13.05
CA TYR A 57 31.51 26.76 12.46
C TYR A 57 31.76 26.88 10.93
N LEU A 58 30.78 27.38 10.16
CA LEU A 58 30.86 27.40 8.69
C LEU A 58 31.68 28.56 8.12
N PHE A 59 31.59 29.76 8.71
CA PHE A 59 32.11 30.99 8.10
C PHE A 59 33.32 31.56 8.86
N VAL A 60 33.37 31.45 10.19
CA VAL A 60 34.51 31.93 11.00
C VAL A 60 35.63 30.89 11.01
N MET A 61 35.33 29.65 11.40
CA MET A 61 36.27 28.53 11.38
C MET A 61 36.53 28.00 9.97
N LYS A 62 35.63 28.29 9.01
CA LYS A 62 35.67 27.77 7.64
C LYS A 62 35.73 26.24 7.61
N ALA A 63 35.03 25.60 8.55
CA ALA A 63 34.98 24.15 8.65
C ALA A 63 34.10 23.56 7.54
N ARG A 64 34.22 22.25 7.31
CA ARG A 64 33.46 21.58 6.26
C ARG A 64 31.97 21.50 6.64
N PRO A 65 31.04 21.72 5.70
CA PRO A 65 29.60 21.54 5.92
C PRO A 65 29.24 20.21 6.59
N LEU A 66 28.35 20.27 7.58
CA LEU A 66 27.90 19.11 8.37
C LEU A 66 26.78 18.33 7.69
N ASN A 67 26.26 18.87 6.59
CA ASN A 67 25.13 18.38 5.82
C ASN A 67 23.80 18.45 6.60
N LEU A 68 23.62 19.54 7.36
CA LEU A 68 22.40 19.80 8.13
C LEU A 68 21.30 20.37 7.22
N VAL A 69 20.08 19.84 7.40
CA VAL A 69 18.89 20.24 6.65
C VAL A 69 17.84 20.76 7.63
N GLU A 70 17.47 22.02 7.46
CA GLU A 70 16.38 22.69 8.17
C GLU A 70 15.03 22.11 7.72
N GLN A 71 14.21 21.67 8.66
CA GLN A 71 12.87 21.17 8.36
C GLN A 71 11.86 22.32 8.44
N PRO A 72 10.96 22.52 7.47
CA PRO A 72 9.87 23.48 7.64
C PRO A 72 8.92 23.04 8.76
N ARG A 73 8.23 23.99 9.38
CA ARG A 73 7.20 23.70 10.39
C ARG A 73 6.02 22.98 9.73
N LEU A 74 5.50 21.95 10.40
CA LEU A 74 4.34 21.22 9.90
C LEU A 74 3.09 22.12 9.90
N ASN A 75 2.39 22.19 8.76
CA ASN A 75 1.14 22.94 8.59
C ASN A 75 1.23 24.44 8.93
N LYS A 76 2.44 25.01 8.88
CA LYS A 76 2.66 26.46 9.00
C LYS A 76 3.11 27.03 7.66
N PRO A 77 2.82 28.31 7.40
CA PRO A 77 3.36 29.02 6.26
C PRO A 77 4.88 29.00 6.22
N LYS A 78 5.43 29.12 5.02
CA LYS A 78 6.88 29.24 4.81
C LYS A 78 7.17 30.23 3.69
N PRO A 79 8.40 30.73 3.58
CA PRO A 79 8.86 31.53 2.45
C PRO A 79 8.62 30.83 1.10
N ILE A 80 8.68 31.58 0.01
CA ILE A 80 8.71 30.97 -1.33
C ILE A 80 10.06 30.31 -1.53
N LEU A 81 10.05 29.00 -1.81
CA LEU A 81 11.23 28.18 -2.06
C LEU A 81 11.11 27.56 -3.45
N LEU A 82 12.07 27.87 -4.33
CA LEU A 82 12.12 27.37 -5.70
C LEU A 82 13.45 26.65 -5.88
N ASP A 83 13.44 25.32 -5.83
CA ASP A 83 14.59 24.47 -6.18
C ASP A 83 14.37 23.92 -7.59
N LEU A 84 15.17 24.39 -8.55
CA LEU A 84 15.10 23.96 -9.94
C LEU A 84 16.26 23.01 -10.24
N ASP A 85 15.96 21.73 -10.42
CA ASP A 85 16.94 20.66 -10.67
C ASP A 85 17.03 20.35 -12.18
N LEU A 86 17.81 21.12 -12.94
CA LEU A 86 18.03 20.90 -14.37
C LEU A 86 18.98 19.72 -14.61
N LYS A 87 18.62 18.82 -15.53
CA LYS A 87 19.44 17.69 -15.97
C LYS A 87 19.81 17.84 -17.44
N PHE A 88 21.07 17.58 -17.76
CA PHE A 88 21.61 17.61 -19.11
C PHE A 88 22.16 16.23 -19.52
N PRO A 89 22.18 15.92 -20.82
CA PRO A 89 22.74 14.67 -21.34
C PRO A 89 24.19 14.43 -20.89
N SER A 90 24.53 13.19 -20.55
CA SER A 90 25.87 12.80 -20.02
C SER A 90 27.02 12.97 -21.02
N ASN A 91 26.71 13.13 -22.30
CA ASN A 91 27.67 13.43 -23.38
C ASN A 91 27.92 14.94 -23.56
N SER A 92 27.26 15.80 -22.78
CA SER A 92 27.51 17.25 -22.79
C SER A 92 28.82 17.56 -22.04
N ALA A 93 29.55 18.60 -22.45
CA ALA A 93 30.70 19.08 -21.68
C ALA A 93 30.25 19.62 -20.31
N LEU A 94 31.09 19.45 -19.29
CA LEU A 94 30.92 20.14 -18.00
C LEU A 94 31.19 21.65 -18.22
N SER A 95 30.14 22.39 -18.56
CA SER A 95 30.12 23.86 -18.57
C SER A 95 29.89 24.38 -17.14
N PRO A 96 30.35 25.59 -16.76
CA PRO A 96 30.08 26.18 -15.46
C PRO A 96 28.58 26.21 -15.15
N HIS A 97 27.78 26.83 -16.02
CA HIS A 97 26.33 26.71 -16.09
C HIS A 97 25.88 26.73 -17.56
N ARG A 98 24.70 26.18 -17.86
CA ARG A 98 24.09 26.25 -19.21
C ARG A 98 22.93 27.24 -19.31
N PHE A 99 22.61 27.91 -18.21
CA PHE A 99 21.64 28.99 -18.15
C PHE A 99 22.33 30.32 -17.81
N THR A 100 21.60 31.42 -17.94
CA THR A 100 22.09 32.78 -17.66
C THR A 100 21.17 33.46 -16.65
N ASN A 101 21.62 34.57 -16.07
CA ASN A 101 20.75 35.44 -15.27
C ASN A 101 19.53 35.96 -16.05
N GLY A 102 19.62 36.02 -17.40
CA GLY A 102 18.48 36.32 -18.26
C GLY A 102 17.37 35.27 -18.14
N HIS A 103 17.72 33.97 -18.21
CA HIS A 103 16.77 32.87 -18.04
C HIS A 103 16.11 32.90 -16.65
N ILE A 104 16.92 33.10 -15.60
CA ILE A 104 16.41 33.18 -14.21
C ILE A 104 15.45 34.36 -14.07
N ARG A 105 15.79 35.53 -14.64
CA ARG A 105 14.91 36.70 -14.63
C ARG A 105 13.58 36.45 -15.35
N THR A 106 13.60 35.78 -16.49
CA THR A 106 12.37 35.40 -17.23
C THR A 106 11.49 34.46 -16.41
N PHE A 107 12.09 33.47 -15.73
CA PHE A 107 11.37 32.59 -14.82
C PHE A 107 10.72 33.38 -13.67
N LEU A 108 11.48 34.25 -13.01
CA LEU A 108 10.99 35.07 -11.89
C LEU A 108 9.89 36.04 -12.31
N HIS A 109 9.92 36.57 -13.53
CA HIS A 109 8.81 37.36 -14.06
C HIS A 109 7.51 36.54 -14.11
N THR A 110 7.59 35.26 -14.47
CA THR A 110 6.42 34.38 -14.48
C THR A 110 5.97 34.03 -13.06
N VAL A 111 6.91 33.84 -12.12
CA VAL A 111 6.61 33.68 -10.68
C VAL A 111 5.84 34.87 -10.13
N VAL A 112 6.32 36.09 -10.40
CA VAL A 112 5.67 37.34 -9.99
C VAL A 112 4.28 37.48 -10.62
N ASN A 113 4.12 37.17 -11.91
CA ASN A 113 2.81 37.18 -12.56
C ASN A 113 1.84 36.21 -11.87
N GLY A 114 2.32 35.03 -11.47
CA GLY A 114 1.53 34.06 -10.70
C GLY A 114 1.13 34.61 -9.33
N LEU A 115 2.07 35.27 -8.62
CA LEU A 115 1.77 35.92 -7.34
C LEU A 115 0.72 37.03 -7.51
N ASN A 116 0.86 37.91 -8.49
CA ASN A 116 -0.09 39.00 -8.79
C ASN A 116 -1.46 38.48 -9.25
N THR A 117 -1.51 37.28 -9.84
CA THR A 117 -2.76 36.64 -10.26
C THR A 117 -3.61 36.22 -9.05
N PHE A 118 -2.97 35.78 -7.96
CA PHE A 118 -3.66 35.19 -6.82
C PHE A 118 -3.68 36.08 -5.58
N PHE A 119 -2.71 36.95 -5.38
CA PHE A 119 -2.51 37.70 -4.13
C PHE A 119 -2.31 39.18 -4.41
N ASP A 120 -2.70 40.01 -3.44
CA ASP A 120 -2.42 41.44 -3.48
C ASP A 120 -0.96 41.69 -3.08
N THR A 121 -0.09 41.81 -4.09
CA THR A 121 1.34 42.08 -3.89
C THR A 121 1.63 43.56 -3.69
N SER A 122 0.68 44.47 -3.92
CA SER A 122 0.88 45.91 -3.78
C SER A 122 1.20 46.34 -2.34
N ARG A 123 0.90 45.48 -1.36
CA ARG A 123 1.25 45.67 0.05
C ARG A 123 2.75 45.58 0.35
N TYR A 124 3.55 45.03 -0.57
CA TYR A 124 4.99 44.85 -0.39
C TYR A 124 5.76 45.96 -1.09
N GLU A 125 6.75 46.55 -0.41
CA GLU A 125 7.64 47.55 -1.00
C GLU A 125 8.54 46.90 -2.08
N VAL A 126 9.12 45.75 -1.74
CA VAL A 126 9.93 44.93 -2.64
C VAL A 126 9.85 43.46 -2.26
N LEU A 127 9.69 42.58 -3.25
CA LEU A 127 9.87 41.13 -3.08
C LEU A 127 11.25 40.73 -3.59
N ARG A 128 12.14 40.32 -2.69
CA ARG A 128 13.54 39.98 -3.00
C ARG A 128 13.67 38.48 -3.21
N PHE A 129 14.19 38.09 -4.37
CA PHE A 129 14.48 36.72 -4.75
C PHE A 129 15.99 36.49 -4.70
N PHE A 130 16.44 35.79 -3.67
CA PHE A 130 17.85 35.44 -3.44
C PHE A 130 18.18 34.18 -4.25
N VAL A 131 19.06 34.34 -5.24
CA VAL A 131 19.44 33.25 -6.16
C VAL A 131 20.80 32.72 -5.74
N SER A 132 20.84 31.46 -5.33
CA SER A 132 22.07 30.77 -4.97
C SER A 132 22.38 29.64 -5.96
N LEU A 133 23.62 29.59 -6.41
CA LEU A 133 24.13 28.62 -7.38
C LEU A 133 25.30 27.83 -6.78
N ARG A 134 25.53 26.63 -7.30
CA ARG A 134 26.79 25.92 -7.04
C ARG A 134 27.89 26.46 -7.94
N PRO A 135 29.18 26.22 -7.62
CA PRO A 135 30.28 26.70 -8.45
C PRO A 135 30.27 26.19 -9.89
N GLN A 136 29.71 25.01 -10.12
CA GLN A 136 29.56 24.42 -11.45
C GLN A 136 28.56 23.24 -11.44
N ALA A 137 28.07 22.87 -12.62
CA ALA A 137 27.37 21.61 -12.85
C ALA A 137 28.23 20.37 -12.50
N TYR A 138 27.60 19.26 -12.11
CA TYR A 138 28.29 18.04 -11.67
C TYR A 138 27.65 16.77 -12.24
N SER A 139 28.44 15.70 -12.36
CA SER A 139 27.96 14.41 -12.88
C SER A 139 27.34 13.56 -11.77
N ASP A 140 26.20 12.93 -12.06
CA ASP A 140 25.52 11.97 -11.16
C ASP A 140 26.09 10.54 -11.26
N GLY A 141 27.32 10.39 -11.74
CA GLY A 141 28.06 9.13 -11.69
C GLY A 141 27.70 8.08 -12.73
N LYS A 142 26.87 8.37 -13.76
CA LYS A 142 26.78 7.66 -15.08
C LYS A 142 25.62 8.08 -16.00
N LYS A 143 24.61 8.84 -15.55
CA LYS A 143 23.34 9.04 -16.31
C LYS A 143 23.10 10.46 -16.87
N CYS A 144 23.50 11.51 -16.17
CA CYS A 144 23.26 12.90 -16.58
C CYS A 144 24.21 13.87 -15.85
N ILE A 145 24.31 15.10 -16.36
CA ILE A 145 24.93 16.25 -15.67
C ILE A 145 23.81 17.01 -14.97
N LYS A 146 23.96 17.31 -13.68
CA LYS A 146 23.00 18.07 -12.86
C LYS A 146 23.49 19.50 -12.65
N ASP A 147 22.58 20.45 -12.78
CA ASP A 147 22.82 21.88 -12.54
C ASP A 147 21.59 22.47 -11.83
N GLY A 148 21.77 22.96 -10.61
CA GLY A 148 20.66 23.33 -9.73
C GLY A 148 20.60 24.82 -9.46
N ILE A 149 19.40 25.39 -9.41
CA ILE A 149 19.15 26.80 -9.08
C ILE A 149 18.29 26.84 -7.81
N HIS A 150 18.83 27.41 -6.72
CA HIS A 150 18.04 27.67 -5.52
C HIS A 150 17.60 29.13 -5.52
N VAL A 151 16.30 29.38 -5.47
CA VAL A 151 15.74 30.71 -5.26
C VAL A 151 14.88 30.73 -4.02
N GLN A 152 15.07 31.74 -3.17
CA GLN A 152 14.26 31.96 -1.98
C GLN A 152 13.76 33.40 -1.94
N CYS A 153 12.47 33.57 -1.66
CA CYS A 153 11.89 34.88 -1.35
C CYS A 153 11.36 34.88 0.08
N PRO A 154 12.08 35.50 1.04
CA PRO A 154 11.67 35.55 2.44
C PRO A 154 10.62 36.62 2.74
N ASP A 155 10.41 37.58 1.82
CA ASP A 155 9.54 38.74 2.05
C ASP A 155 8.05 38.39 2.02
N ILE A 156 7.68 37.27 1.40
CA ILE A 156 6.30 36.78 1.34
C ILE A 156 6.23 35.34 1.85
N THR A 157 5.31 35.09 2.78
CA THR A 157 5.04 33.76 3.34
C THR A 157 3.68 33.27 2.87
N LEU A 158 3.65 32.04 2.37
CA LEU A 158 2.42 31.41 1.89
C LEU A 158 2.25 30.04 2.56
N SER A 159 1.00 29.69 2.84
CA SER A 159 0.59 28.34 3.21
C SER A 159 0.91 27.34 2.08
N ASN A 160 1.08 26.07 2.45
CA ASN A 160 1.43 25.00 1.50
C ASN A 160 0.42 24.87 0.36
N GLU A 161 -0.87 25.12 0.62
CA GLU A 161 -1.92 25.08 -0.40
C GLU A 161 -1.74 26.19 -1.43
N LYS A 162 -1.45 27.42 -0.98
CA LYS A 162 -1.19 28.57 -1.86
C LYS A 162 0.09 28.37 -2.67
N GLN A 163 1.16 27.83 -2.08
CA GLN A 163 2.36 27.49 -2.84
C GLN A 163 2.11 26.37 -3.87
N LYS A 164 1.28 25.38 -3.54
CA LYS A 164 0.88 24.31 -4.47
C LYS A 164 0.11 24.87 -5.67
N VAL A 165 -0.84 25.77 -5.43
CA VAL A 165 -1.58 26.47 -6.49
C VAL A 165 -0.63 27.29 -7.36
N LEU A 166 0.27 28.07 -6.76
CA LEU A 166 1.27 28.85 -7.49
C LEU A 166 2.14 27.95 -8.38
N ARG A 167 2.63 26.82 -7.87
CA ARG A 167 3.40 25.84 -8.66
C ARG A 167 2.58 25.29 -9.82
N SER A 168 1.36 24.82 -9.58
CA SER A 168 0.51 24.26 -10.64
C SER A 168 0.19 25.29 -11.72
N TRP A 169 -0.01 26.55 -11.34
CA TRP A 169 -0.18 27.65 -12.28
C TRP A 169 1.09 27.90 -13.09
N LEU A 170 2.27 27.89 -12.47
CA LEU A 170 3.55 28.08 -13.18
C LEU A 170 3.81 26.99 -14.22
N LEU A 171 3.51 25.73 -13.90
CA LEU A 171 3.64 24.63 -14.84
C LEU A 171 2.63 24.72 -15.99
N GLU A 172 1.36 25.04 -15.72
CA GLU A 172 0.35 25.22 -16.79
C GLU A 172 0.69 26.41 -17.72
N ASN A 173 1.41 27.41 -17.21
CA ASN A 173 1.90 28.55 -18.00
C ASN A 173 3.29 28.30 -18.62
N ASN A 174 3.78 27.06 -18.65
CA ASN A 174 5.06 26.67 -19.24
C ASN A 174 6.24 27.52 -18.75
N ALA A 175 6.25 27.90 -17.46
CA ALA A 175 7.21 28.85 -16.91
C ALA A 175 8.66 28.39 -17.08
N ILE A 176 8.92 27.08 -17.01
CA ILE A 176 10.26 26.50 -17.12
C ILE A 176 10.69 26.43 -18.57
N GLU A 177 9.78 26.00 -19.45
CA GLU A 177 10.01 25.86 -20.88
C GLU A 177 10.30 27.21 -21.52
N ASN A 178 9.50 28.22 -21.19
CA ASN A 178 9.69 29.59 -21.70
C ASN A 178 10.98 30.23 -21.17
N ALA A 179 11.32 29.98 -19.90
CA ALA A 179 12.47 30.63 -19.28
C ALA A 179 13.81 29.98 -19.65
N PHE A 180 13.84 28.66 -19.80
CA PHE A 180 15.06 27.88 -20.04
C PHE A 180 15.11 27.27 -21.45
N GLU A 181 14.35 27.81 -22.38
CA GLU A 181 14.40 27.45 -23.80
C GLU A 181 15.84 27.53 -24.34
N GLY A 182 16.23 26.57 -25.18
CA GLY A 182 17.56 26.56 -25.80
C GLY A 182 18.73 26.17 -24.89
N THR A 183 18.52 25.98 -23.58
CA THR A 183 19.57 25.51 -22.66
C THR A 183 19.93 24.04 -22.87
N GLY A 184 18.99 23.24 -23.39
CA GLY A 184 19.17 21.82 -23.73
C GLY A 184 19.04 20.85 -22.56
N TYR A 185 18.25 21.20 -21.54
CA TYR A 185 17.88 20.26 -20.47
C TYR A 185 17.07 19.08 -21.04
N CYS A 186 17.04 17.94 -20.34
CA CYS A 186 16.42 16.71 -20.82
C CYS A 186 15.41 16.06 -19.86
N ASN A 187 15.20 16.61 -18.66
CA ASN A 187 14.13 16.20 -17.76
C ASN A 187 12.87 17.03 -17.94
N THR A 188 11.73 16.52 -17.47
CA THR A 188 10.43 17.19 -17.60
C THR A 188 10.36 18.42 -16.69
N PRO A 189 9.55 19.44 -17.02
CA PRO A 189 9.29 20.60 -16.16
C PRO A 189 8.84 20.22 -14.74
N GLU A 190 8.04 19.17 -14.61
CA GLU A 190 7.58 18.63 -13.32
C GLU A 190 8.73 18.06 -12.48
N ASP A 191 9.72 17.43 -13.13
CA ASP A 191 10.96 16.95 -12.49
C ASP A 191 11.94 18.10 -12.17
N ILE A 192 11.86 19.22 -12.90
CA ILE A 192 12.73 20.39 -12.68
C ILE A 192 12.25 21.16 -11.45
N TYR A 193 10.95 21.49 -11.37
CA TYR A 193 10.36 22.10 -10.18
C TYR A 193 9.50 21.06 -9.46
N ASP A 194 10.12 20.23 -8.62
CA ASP A 194 9.48 19.08 -7.97
C ASP A 194 8.37 19.48 -6.98
N GLU A 195 7.28 18.69 -6.90
CA GLU A 195 6.13 18.99 -6.02
C GLU A 195 6.49 18.91 -4.53
N SER A 196 7.55 18.20 -4.13
CA SER A 196 8.01 18.18 -2.75
C SER A 196 8.40 19.56 -2.23
N MET A 197 8.79 20.50 -3.11
CA MET A 197 9.13 21.88 -2.74
C MET A 197 7.99 22.63 -2.08
N VAL A 198 6.74 22.36 -2.47
CA VAL A 198 5.54 22.99 -1.88
C VAL A 198 4.98 22.20 -0.69
N ARG A 199 5.64 21.09 -0.29
CA ARG A 199 5.26 20.22 0.83
C ARG A 199 6.26 20.37 1.99
N LYS A 200 6.67 19.25 2.61
CA LYS A 200 7.50 19.20 3.83
C LYS A 200 8.99 19.00 3.55
N GLN A 201 9.46 19.26 2.32
CA GLN A 201 10.87 19.08 1.98
C GLN A 201 11.75 19.99 2.85
N GLY A 202 12.82 19.43 3.41
CA GLY A 202 13.81 20.21 4.15
C GLY A 202 14.68 21.08 3.24
N TRP A 203 15.11 22.22 3.75
CA TRP A 203 15.94 23.21 3.06
C TRP A 203 17.33 23.28 3.69
N PHE A 204 18.38 23.56 2.91
CA PHE A 204 19.72 23.72 3.49
C PHE A 204 19.89 25.12 4.07
N PHE A 205 20.52 25.20 5.24
CA PHE A 205 21.01 26.48 5.75
C PHE A 205 22.00 27.10 4.77
N TYR A 206 22.08 28.42 4.74
CA TYR A 206 23.10 29.11 3.95
C TYR A 206 24.51 28.64 4.38
N GLY A 207 25.30 28.15 3.42
CA GLY A 207 26.62 27.54 3.67
C GLY A 207 26.64 26.02 3.86
N GLU A 208 25.49 25.37 4.05
CA GLU A 208 25.38 23.90 4.12
C GLU A 208 25.22 23.26 2.73
N SER A 209 25.43 21.93 2.65
CA SER A 209 25.38 21.22 1.37
C SER A 209 25.02 19.74 1.48
N LYS A 210 24.76 19.11 0.33
CA LYS A 210 24.71 17.64 0.22
C LYS A 210 26.12 17.04 0.44
N PRO A 211 26.24 15.81 0.98
CA PRO A 211 27.53 15.17 1.20
C PRO A 211 28.37 15.10 -0.08
N LYS A 212 29.65 15.47 0.02
CA LYS A 212 30.63 15.44 -1.09
C LYS A 212 30.30 16.38 -2.26
N ILE A 213 29.37 17.32 -2.06
CA ILE A 213 28.96 18.33 -3.03
C ILE A 213 29.21 19.73 -2.43
N PRO A 214 29.73 20.72 -3.19
CA PRO A 214 29.90 22.09 -2.71
C PRO A 214 28.56 22.75 -2.29
N PRO A 215 28.57 23.64 -1.29
CA PRO A 215 27.38 24.43 -0.92
C PRO A 215 26.98 25.39 -2.04
N TYR A 216 25.70 25.76 -2.04
CA TYR A 216 25.22 26.87 -2.85
C TYR A 216 25.76 28.18 -2.28
N LYS A 217 26.14 29.09 -3.16
CA LYS A 217 26.57 30.44 -2.82
C LYS A 217 25.61 31.43 -3.44
N LEU A 218 25.35 32.53 -2.73
CA LEU A 218 24.54 33.63 -3.25
C LEU A 218 25.24 34.21 -4.49
N GLU A 219 24.55 34.16 -5.63
CA GLU A 219 25.04 34.66 -6.92
C GLU A 219 24.47 36.04 -7.20
N THR A 220 23.15 36.20 -7.05
CA THR A 220 22.46 37.44 -7.37
C THR A 220 21.16 37.59 -6.58
N ILE A 221 20.63 38.81 -6.53
CA ILE A 221 19.35 39.12 -5.90
C ILE A 221 18.51 39.90 -6.91
N PHE A 222 17.30 39.43 -7.17
CA PHE A 222 16.31 40.12 -7.98
C PHE A 222 15.24 40.73 -7.08
N GLY A 223 15.05 42.04 -7.13
CA GLY A 223 14.00 42.75 -6.38
C GLY A 223 12.84 43.11 -7.30
N TYR A 224 11.65 42.58 -7.04
CA TYR A 224 10.42 43.00 -7.71
C TYR A 224 9.75 44.13 -6.92
N SER A 225 9.54 45.28 -7.56
CA SER A 225 8.77 46.39 -7.00
C SER A 225 7.36 46.40 -7.62
N PRO A 226 6.30 46.12 -6.85
CA PRO A 226 4.93 46.16 -7.33
C PRO A 226 4.50 47.54 -7.88
N GLU A 227 5.02 48.63 -7.30
CA GLU A 227 4.74 50.00 -7.75
C GLU A 227 5.26 50.26 -9.17
N LYS A 228 6.46 49.79 -9.48
CA LYS A 228 7.10 49.96 -10.79
C LYS A 228 6.74 48.86 -11.79
N ASP A 229 6.13 47.79 -11.30
CA ASP A 229 5.94 46.52 -12.01
C ASP A 229 7.21 46.03 -12.72
N ALA A 230 8.35 46.12 -12.03
CA ALA A 230 9.67 45.85 -12.60
C ALA A 230 10.55 45.04 -11.65
N ILE A 231 11.34 44.12 -12.23
CA ILE A 231 12.39 43.38 -11.52
C ILE A 231 13.73 44.08 -11.74
N GLU A 232 14.33 44.58 -10.66
CA GLU A 232 15.65 45.24 -10.62
C GLU A 232 16.70 44.32 -9.96
N LEU A 233 17.99 44.52 -10.29
CA LEU A 233 19.09 43.80 -9.64
C LEU A 233 19.47 44.52 -8.34
N LEU A 234 19.51 43.78 -7.23
CA LEU A 234 20.00 44.26 -5.95
C LEU A 234 21.43 43.77 -5.72
N ASN A 235 22.20 44.47 -4.89
CA ASN A 235 23.59 44.14 -4.64
C ASN A 235 23.71 43.02 -3.58
N PRO A 236 24.26 41.84 -3.93
CA PRO A 236 24.41 40.75 -2.97
C PRO A 236 25.35 41.06 -1.81
N LYS A 237 26.24 42.06 -1.96
CA LYS A 237 27.20 42.47 -0.93
C LYS A 237 26.59 43.29 0.20
N ASP A 238 25.32 43.65 0.08
CA ASP A 238 24.60 44.41 1.12
C ASP A 238 24.21 43.52 2.31
N TYR A 239 24.49 42.21 2.24
CA TYR A 239 24.18 41.22 3.27
C TYR A 239 25.44 40.45 3.67
N ASP A 240 25.70 40.32 4.97
CA ASP A 240 26.76 39.45 5.47
C ASP A 240 26.29 37.98 5.60
N GLU A 241 27.24 37.04 5.81
CA GLU A 241 26.89 35.62 5.87
C GLU A 241 25.97 35.26 7.05
N ARG A 242 26.06 35.99 8.17
CA ARG A 242 25.24 35.75 9.36
C ARG A 242 23.81 36.26 9.16
N GLU A 243 23.65 37.42 8.53
CA GLU A 243 22.37 37.99 8.13
C GLU A 243 21.67 37.09 7.11
N LEU A 244 22.40 36.56 6.12
CA LEU A 244 21.87 35.62 5.15
C LEU A 244 21.38 34.32 5.81
N MET A 245 22.04 33.83 6.86
CA MET A 245 21.56 32.65 7.61
C MET A 245 20.21 32.88 8.32
N GLU A 246 19.91 34.11 8.77
CA GLU A 246 18.60 34.44 9.35
C GLU A 246 17.56 34.64 8.26
N LEU A 247 17.87 35.49 7.29
CA LEU A 247 16.95 35.89 6.24
C LEU A 247 16.52 34.70 5.38
N LEU A 248 17.41 33.73 5.16
CA LEU A 248 17.17 32.55 4.34
C LEU A 248 16.76 31.32 5.17
N SER A 249 16.50 31.47 6.46
CA SER A 249 15.92 30.39 7.28
C SER A 249 14.48 30.11 6.85
N VAL A 250 14.08 28.84 6.89
CA VAL A 250 12.68 28.42 6.67
C VAL A 250 11.89 28.22 7.97
N ARG A 251 12.50 28.50 9.14
CA ARG A 251 11.84 28.40 10.46
C ARG A 251 11.96 29.65 11.33
N TYR A 252 13.05 30.41 11.19
CA TYR A 252 13.35 31.56 12.03
C TYR A 252 12.59 32.78 11.54
N ASN A 253 11.90 33.46 12.47
CA ASN A 253 11.18 34.71 12.21
C ASN A 253 10.25 34.68 10.97
N ILE A 254 9.57 33.56 10.74
CA ILE A 254 8.62 33.41 9.62
C ILE A 254 7.28 34.03 10.00
N ALA A 255 6.84 35.01 9.23
CA ALA A 255 5.52 35.62 9.37
C ALA A 255 4.40 34.62 9.06
N ASP A 256 3.27 34.73 9.77
CA ASP A 256 2.05 34.02 9.40
C ASP A 256 1.55 34.49 8.01
N ASP A 257 0.76 33.66 7.34
CA ASP A 257 0.25 33.92 5.98
C ASP A 257 -1.06 34.70 6.05
N ASP A 258 -0.95 36.01 5.86
CA ASP A 258 -2.06 36.96 5.73
C ASP A 258 -2.43 37.27 4.26
N ASN A 259 -1.91 36.47 3.31
CA ASN A 259 -2.08 36.70 1.88
C ASN A 259 -3.41 36.13 1.37
N GLU A 260 -4.51 36.83 1.57
CA GLU A 260 -5.81 36.40 1.04
C GLU A 260 -5.81 36.32 -0.50
N VAL A 261 -6.62 35.37 -1.02
CA VAL A 261 -6.80 35.21 -2.47
C VAL A 261 -7.69 36.33 -2.98
N ILE A 262 -7.18 37.15 -3.90
CA ILE A 262 -7.92 38.28 -4.47
C ILE A 262 -9.11 37.80 -5.30
N GLU A 263 -10.17 38.60 -5.36
CA GLU A 263 -11.45 38.22 -5.99
C GLU A 263 -11.27 37.75 -7.45
N SER A 264 -10.47 38.48 -8.24
CA SER A 264 -10.17 38.14 -9.63
C SER A 264 -9.40 36.82 -9.80
N GLY A 265 -8.69 36.39 -8.76
CA GLY A 265 -7.89 35.17 -8.75
C GLY A 265 -8.62 33.93 -8.21
N LYS A 266 -9.80 34.08 -7.59
CA LYS A 266 -10.50 32.99 -6.89
C LYS A 266 -10.87 31.82 -7.79
N GLU A 267 -11.44 32.09 -8.97
CA GLU A 267 -11.85 31.03 -9.90
C GLU A 267 -10.64 30.21 -10.38
N ALA A 268 -9.55 30.90 -10.77
CA ALA A 268 -8.30 30.25 -11.13
C ALA A 268 -7.72 29.47 -9.92
N PHE A 269 -7.71 30.07 -8.73
CA PHE A 269 -7.19 29.46 -7.52
C PHE A 269 -7.93 28.15 -7.20
N GLU A 270 -9.27 28.16 -7.24
CA GLU A 270 -10.09 26.97 -7.06
C GLU A 270 -9.86 25.91 -8.14
N LYS A 271 -9.70 26.31 -9.40
CA LYS A 271 -9.36 25.40 -10.51
C LYS A 271 -8.07 24.64 -10.20
N TYR A 272 -7.02 25.32 -9.77
CA TYR A 272 -5.74 24.70 -9.45
C TYR A 272 -5.77 23.93 -8.12
N MET A 273 -6.58 24.35 -7.15
CA MET A 273 -6.82 23.60 -5.93
C MET A 273 -7.48 22.24 -6.25
N LYS A 274 -8.53 22.25 -7.08
CA LYS A 274 -9.28 21.04 -7.51
C LYS A 274 -8.48 20.14 -8.47
N ARG A 275 -7.67 20.71 -9.38
CA ARG A 275 -6.73 19.96 -10.26
C ARG A 275 -5.61 19.27 -9.49
N SER A 276 -5.37 19.66 -8.23
CA SER A 276 -4.24 19.16 -7.46
C SER A 276 -4.45 17.78 -6.83
N ALA A 277 -5.44 17.02 -7.30
CA ALA A 277 -5.54 15.58 -7.08
C ALA A 277 -5.25 14.78 -8.37
N PRO A 278 -3.97 14.51 -8.67
CA PRO A 278 -3.56 13.25 -9.25
C PRO A 278 -3.19 12.28 -8.11
N ALA A 279 -3.75 11.08 -8.19
CA ALA A 279 -3.20 9.91 -7.52
C ALA A 279 -1.82 9.61 -8.10
N THR A 280 -0.73 9.76 -7.33
CA THR A 280 0.51 8.98 -7.53
C THR A 280 1.47 9.08 -6.34
N LEU A 281 1.64 7.92 -5.69
CA LEU A 281 2.91 7.30 -5.30
C LEU A 281 4.18 8.17 -5.36
N SER A 282 4.73 8.53 -4.19
CA SER A 282 6.17 8.84 -4.07
C SER A 282 6.94 7.58 -3.67
N ALA A 283 7.67 7.02 -4.62
CA ALA A 283 8.69 6.01 -4.36
C ALA A 283 9.99 6.70 -3.88
N SER A 284 10.16 6.86 -2.57
CA SER A 284 11.48 6.72 -1.95
C SER A 284 11.36 6.45 -0.44
N ALA A 285 11.43 5.18 -0.08
CA ALA A 285 11.92 4.70 1.20
C ALA A 285 12.56 3.33 0.97
N ALA A 286 13.54 3.28 0.07
CA ALA A 286 14.50 2.18 0.03
C ALA A 286 15.64 2.53 1.01
N ALA A 287 15.38 2.27 2.30
CA ALA A 287 16.33 1.95 3.38
C ALA A 287 15.80 2.48 4.72
N GLU A 288 15.03 1.65 5.43
CA GLU A 288 15.41 1.15 6.77
C GLU A 288 14.28 0.28 7.34
N LEU A 289 14.58 -1.02 7.37
CA LEU A 289 13.83 -2.06 8.03
C LEU A 289 13.92 -1.87 9.55
N GLN A 290 12.83 -1.44 10.17
CA GLN A 290 12.48 -1.87 11.53
C GLN A 290 11.00 -2.29 11.56
N ALA A 291 10.75 -3.43 12.20
CA ALA A 291 9.53 -4.22 12.20
C ALA A 291 8.21 -3.43 12.41
N PRO A 292 7.06 -3.92 11.89
CA PRO A 292 5.81 -3.19 11.93
C PRO A 292 5.22 -3.21 13.34
N VAL A 293 5.20 -2.06 14.01
CA VAL A 293 4.23 -1.77 15.07
C VAL A 293 2.96 -1.29 14.39
N GLY A 294 1.84 -1.92 14.76
CA GLY A 294 0.45 -1.70 14.31
C GLY A 294 0.19 -0.52 13.38
N THR A 295 -0.11 -0.83 12.12
CA THR A 295 -0.74 0.09 11.18
C THR A 295 -2.06 0.58 11.75
N LYS A 296 -2.10 1.82 12.27
CA LYS A 296 -3.38 2.53 12.39
C LYS A 296 -3.94 2.75 10.98
N PRO A 297 -5.24 2.49 10.74
CA PRO A 297 -5.84 2.66 9.43
C PRO A 297 -5.70 4.12 8.99
N THR A 298 -5.09 4.32 7.82
CA THR A 298 -5.04 5.61 7.13
C THR A 298 -6.47 6.01 6.80
N PHE A 299 -6.97 7.11 7.39
CA PHE A 299 -8.26 7.68 7.03
C PHE A 299 -8.25 7.99 5.52
N GLN A 300 -9.04 7.25 4.75
CA GLN A 300 -9.38 7.65 3.38
C GLN A 300 -10.08 9.01 3.48
N VAL A 301 -9.60 9.99 2.70
CA VAL A 301 -10.35 11.22 2.45
C VAL A 301 -11.59 10.81 1.67
N TYR A 302 -12.72 10.73 2.36
CA TYR A 302 -14.01 10.46 1.75
C TYR A 302 -14.39 11.67 0.89
N VAL A 303 -14.45 11.46 -0.43
CA VAL A 303 -15.11 12.37 -1.37
C VAL A 303 -16.56 11.93 -1.45
N PRO A 304 -17.55 12.76 -1.05
CA PRO A 304 -18.95 12.41 -1.18
C PRO A 304 -19.29 12.05 -2.63
N GLU A 305 -20.01 10.95 -2.84
CA GLU A 305 -20.57 10.64 -4.17
C GLU A 305 -21.55 11.77 -4.54
N SER A 306 -21.44 12.31 -5.75
CA SER A 306 -22.43 13.27 -6.25
C SER A 306 -23.71 12.49 -6.60
N HIS A 307 -24.81 12.79 -5.89
CA HIS A 307 -26.12 12.23 -6.13
C HIS A 307 -26.98 13.21 -6.92
N ASP A 308 -27.81 12.69 -7.83
CA ASP A 308 -28.82 13.52 -8.51
C ASP A 308 -30.06 13.74 -7.62
N ASP A 309 -30.88 14.74 -7.96
CA ASP A 309 -32.05 15.12 -7.16
C ASP A 309 -33.04 13.95 -6.95
N GLU A 310 -33.08 13.00 -7.89
CA GLU A 310 -33.97 11.84 -7.80
C GLU A 310 -33.39 10.76 -6.88
N GLU A 311 -32.08 10.49 -6.94
CA GLU A 311 -31.37 9.65 -5.98
C GLU A 311 -31.53 10.19 -4.55
N ILE A 312 -31.46 11.51 -4.38
CA ILE A 312 -31.71 12.20 -3.11
C ILE A 312 -33.16 11.99 -2.66
N GLU A 313 -34.14 12.19 -3.54
CA GLU A 313 -35.56 12.02 -3.20
C GLU A 313 -35.90 10.56 -2.82
N LEU A 314 -35.34 9.59 -3.54
CA LEU A 314 -35.47 8.18 -3.19
C LEU A 314 -34.86 7.90 -1.81
N ALA A 315 -33.69 8.46 -1.50
CA ALA A 315 -33.07 8.32 -0.18
C ALA A 315 -33.97 8.87 0.95
N LYS A 316 -34.65 10.00 0.72
CA LYS A 316 -35.63 10.55 1.69
C LYS A 316 -36.77 9.58 1.94
N ARG A 317 -37.36 9.02 0.87
CA ARG A 317 -38.46 8.05 0.96
C ARG A 317 -38.03 6.75 1.64
N LEU A 318 -36.89 6.18 1.27
CA LEU A 318 -36.35 4.96 1.89
C LEU A 318 -36.19 5.12 3.41
N SER A 319 -35.71 6.27 3.86
CA SER A 319 -35.51 6.56 5.28
C SER A 319 -36.84 6.66 6.05
N ARG A 320 -37.83 7.31 5.46
CA ARG A 320 -39.16 7.51 6.08
C ARG A 320 -40.03 6.27 6.02
N GLU A 321 -40.00 5.52 4.94
CA GLU A 321 -40.97 4.47 4.64
C GLU A 321 -40.43 3.04 4.85
N CYS A 322 -39.11 2.81 4.73
CA CYS A 322 -38.54 1.45 4.85
C CYS A 322 -37.85 1.17 6.19
N LEU A 323 -37.05 2.10 6.71
CA LEU A 323 -36.27 1.84 7.92
C LEU A 323 -37.17 1.57 9.14
N ASN A 324 -36.85 0.55 9.93
CA ASN A 324 -37.69 0.12 11.05
C ASN A 324 -37.36 0.85 12.36
N GLU A 325 -38.26 0.73 13.34
CA GLU A 325 -38.14 1.35 14.67
C GLU A 325 -36.89 0.89 15.44
N ARG A 326 -36.45 -0.37 15.28
CA ARG A 326 -35.27 -0.90 15.99
C ARG A 326 -34.01 -0.10 15.70
N ARG A 327 -33.86 0.41 14.48
CA ARG A 327 -32.71 1.26 14.11
C ARG A 327 -32.76 2.62 14.76
N ALA A 328 -33.95 3.18 15.00
CA ALA A 328 -34.14 4.44 15.72
C ALA A 328 -33.97 4.27 17.24
N ASP A 329 -34.34 3.10 17.79
CA ASP A 329 -34.24 2.81 19.23
C ASP A 329 -32.82 2.56 19.74
N CYS A 330 -31.96 1.99 18.90
CA CYS A 330 -30.57 1.70 19.22
C CYS A 330 -29.68 2.88 18.84
N TYR A 331 -29.02 3.48 19.84
CA TYR A 331 -28.21 4.70 19.65
C TYR A 331 -27.14 4.56 18.56
N LYS A 332 -26.47 3.40 18.47
CA LYS A 332 -25.45 3.15 17.45
C LYS A 332 -26.05 3.23 16.04
N THR A 333 -27.08 2.44 15.75
CA THR A 333 -27.71 2.40 14.42
C THR A 333 -28.42 3.71 14.09
N TRP A 334 -28.96 4.40 15.10
CA TRP A 334 -29.61 5.69 14.94
C TRP A 334 -28.62 6.77 14.47
N MET A 335 -27.42 6.80 15.09
CA MET A 335 -26.32 7.68 14.67
C MET A 335 -25.78 7.29 13.29
N GLU A 336 -25.67 5.99 12.98
CA GLU A 336 -25.25 5.49 11.67
C GLU A 336 -26.19 5.96 10.55
N VAL A 337 -27.52 5.95 10.76
CA VAL A 337 -28.50 6.50 9.81
C VAL A 337 -28.29 8.01 9.62
N GLY A 338 -28.09 8.76 10.71
CA GLY A 338 -27.81 10.20 10.63
C GLY A 338 -26.52 10.51 9.88
N TRP A 339 -25.45 9.76 10.13
CA TRP A 339 -24.19 9.89 9.38
C TRP A 339 -24.36 9.54 7.90
N CYS A 340 -25.08 8.46 7.60
CA CYS A 340 -25.37 8.05 6.22
C CYS A 340 -26.10 9.14 5.45
N LEU A 341 -27.17 9.70 6.02
CA LEU A 341 -27.96 10.76 5.40
C LEU A 341 -27.15 12.04 5.19
N SER A 342 -26.34 12.44 6.19
CA SER A 342 -25.45 13.59 6.09
C SER A 342 -24.35 13.41 5.02
N ASN A 343 -23.90 12.17 4.79
CA ASN A 343 -22.94 11.86 3.72
C ASN A 343 -23.59 11.87 2.32
N ILE A 344 -24.87 11.47 2.21
CA ILE A 344 -25.63 11.52 0.95
C ILE A 344 -25.92 12.97 0.55
N GLU A 345 -26.47 13.75 1.48
CA GLU A 345 -26.72 15.16 1.26
C GLU A 345 -26.62 15.92 2.60
N ASN A 346 -25.66 16.85 2.70
CA ASN A 346 -25.57 17.74 3.86
C ASN A 346 -26.44 18.99 3.64
N SER A 347 -27.76 18.79 3.70
CA SER A 347 -28.77 19.83 3.60
C SER A 347 -29.63 19.92 4.87
N GLU A 348 -30.33 21.04 5.05
CA GLU A 348 -31.33 21.18 6.10
C GLU A 348 -32.53 20.26 5.87
N GLU A 349 -32.91 20.03 4.61
CA GLU A 349 -34.01 19.14 4.25
C GLU A 349 -33.71 17.67 4.62
N MET A 350 -32.48 17.21 4.36
CA MET A 350 -32.03 15.87 4.73
C MET A 350 -31.89 15.71 6.24
N PHE A 351 -31.59 16.78 6.97
CA PHE A 351 -31.63 16.77 8.44
C PHE A 351 -33.06 16.55 8.95
N GLU A 352 -34.07 17.20 8.37
CA GLU A 352 -35.48 16.98 8.75
C GLU A 352 -35.94 15.55 8.46
N VAL A 353 -35.41 14.90 7.42
CA VAL A 353 -35.66 13.47 7.15
C VAL A 353 -35.14 12.59 8.29
N TRP A 354 -33.96 12.91 8.84
CA TRP A 354 -33.42 12.19 9.99
C TRP A 354 -34.26 12.42 11.25
N VAL A 355 -34.77 13.65 11.45
CA VAL A 355 -35.73 13.97 12.53
C VAL A 355 -37.00 13.14 12.39
N ASP A 356 -37.59 13.08 11.19
CA ASP A 356 -38.79 12.31 10.91
C ASP A 356 -38.61 10.80 11.14
N PHE A 357 -37.48 10.25 10.68
CA PHE A 357 -37.12 8.86 10.96
C PHE A 357 -37.02 8.61 12.48
N SER A 358 -36.45 9.54 13.22
CA SER A 358 -36.22 9.40 14.67
C SER A 358 -37.52 9.35 15.46
N LYS A 359 -38.58 10.02 15.00
CA LYS A 359 -39.92 10.00 15.64
C LYS A 359 -40.57 8.61 15.67
N LYS A 360 -40.01 7.63 14.95
CA LYS A 360 -40.44 6.22 15.06
C LYS A 360 -40.12 5.62 16.43
N SER A 361 -39.12 6.15 17.13
CA SER A 361 -38.77 5.73 18.50
C SER A 361 -39.42 6.65 19.52
N THR A 362 -39.99 6.06 20.57
CA THR A 362 -40.47 6.82 21.74
C THR A 362 -39.37 7.58 22.49
N LYS A 363 -38.09 7.24 22.26
CA LYS A 363 -36.94 7.93 22.86
C LYS A 363 -36.60 9.26 22.16
N SER A 364 -37.26 9.59 21.05
CA SER A 364 -37.04 10.87 20.37
C SER A 364 -37.54 12.06 21.18
N ASP A 365 -38.49 11.82 22.09
CA ASP A 365 -39.08 12.85 22.94
C ASP A 365 -38.06 13.30 23.98
N GLY A 366 -37.54 14.52 23.80
CA GLY A 366 -36.48 15.11 24.66
C GLY A 366 -35.10 15.21 24.01
N THR A 367 -34.94 14.77 22.75
CA THR A 367 -33.70 14.95 21.99
C THR A 367 -33.40 16.43 21.73
N ASP A 368 -32.17 16.88 22.02
CA ASP A 368 -31.70 18.24 21.72
C ASP A 368 -31.38 18.40 20.23
N TRP A 369 -32.42 18.61 19.42
CA TRP A 369 -32.31 18.83 17.99
C TRP A 369 -31.45 20.06 17.64
N GLY A 370 -31.40 21.07 18.51
CA GLY A 370 -30.59 22.26 18.31
C GLY A 370 -29.09 21.95 18.32
N ARG A 371 -28.64 21.06 19.23
CA ARG A 371 -27.26 20.54 19.24
C ARG A 371 -26.98 19.70 18.00
N HIS A 372 -27.84 18.74 17.69
CA HIS A 372 -27.62 17.84 16.55
C HIS A 372 -27.60 18.58 15.21
N LYS A 373 -28.41 19.64 15.04
CA LYS A 373 -28.38 20.50 13.83
C LYS A 373 -27.07 21.27 13.69
N ARG A 374 -26.51 21.78 14.80
CA ARG A 374 -25.18 22.43 14.78
C ARG A 374 -24.08 21.44 14.42
N ASP A 375 -24.13 20.23 14.97
CA ASP A 375 -23.17 19.18 14.66
C ASP A 375 -23.30 18.72 13.20
N TRP A 376 -24.52 18.67 12.67
CA TRP A 376 -24.81 18.38 11.26
C TRP A 376 -24.09 19.34 10.31
N MET A 377 -24.30 20.64 10.53
CA MET A 377 -23.73 21.71 9.70
C MET A 377 -22.19 21.83 9.82
N LYS A 378 -21.61 21.38 10.94
CA LYS A 378 -20.14 21.40 11.15
C LYS A 378 -19.42 20.17 10.56
N GLY A 379 -20.16 19.21 10.03
CA GLY A 379 -19.63 17.97 9.45
C GLY A 379 -19.88 16.76 10.34
N PHE A 380 -21.15 16.40 10.47
CA PHE A 380 -21.72 15.36 11.35
C PHE A 380 -20.95 14.03 11.40
N SER A 381 -20.39 13.63 10.25
CA SER A 381 -19.77 12.34 9.99
C SER A 381 -18.24 12.46 9.80
N ARG A 382 -17.65 13.66 9.82
CA ARG A 382 -16.24 13.89 9.42
C ARG A 382 -15.23 13.06 10.22
N ASN A 383 -15.46 12.85 11.52
CA ASN A 383 -14.49 12.23 12.43
C ASN A 383 -14.76 10.76 12.79
N THR A 384 -15.73 10.09 12.17
CA THR A 384 -16.00 8.67 12.46
C THR A 384 -14.95 7.76 11.80
N PRO A 385 -14.20 6.93 12.57
CA PRO A 385 -13.29 5.91 12.04
C PRO A 385 -14.06 4.79 11.31
N GLY A 386 -13.57 4.34 10.15
CA GLY A 386 -14.18 3.25 9.36
C GLY A 386 -14.66 3.68 7.97
N SER A 387 -15.20 2.74 7.18
CA SER A 387 -15.84 3.05 5.88
C SER A 387 -16.99 4.03 6.10
N LYS A 388 -17.04 5.14 5.35
CA LYS A 388 -18.18 6.06 5.41
C LYS A 388 -19.44 5.38 4.89
N LEU A 389 -20.55 5.62 5.57
CA LEU A 389 -21.87 5.10 5.21
C LEU A 389 -22.41 5.95 4.04
N THR A 390 -22.79 5.29 2.95
CA THR A 390 -23.20 5.94 1.68
C THR A 390 -24.63 5.58 1.32
N LEU A 391 -25.14 6.10 0.19
CA LEU A 391 -26.43 5.69 -0.37
C LEU A 391 -26.56 4.15 -0.46
N LYS A 392 -25.47 3.43 -0.78
CA LYS A 392 -25.45 1.96 -0.78
C LYS A 392 -25.81 1.35 0.58
N SER A 393 -25.34 1.96 1.68
CA SER A 393 -25.67 1.52 3.05
C SER A 393 -27.15 1.70 3.35
N LEU A 394 -27.73 2.84 2.93
CA LEU A 394 -29.16 3.09 3.07
C LEU A 394 -30.02 2.08 2.29
N HIS A 395 -29.66 1.79 1.04
CA HIS A 395 -30.34 0.77 0.24
C HIS A 395 -30.24 -0.62 0.87
N TYR A 396 -29.08 -0.96 1.46
CA TYR A 396 -28.88 -2.22 2.17
C TYR A 396 -29.82 -2.33 3.38
N TRP A 397 -29.84 -1.32 4.26
CA TRP A 397 -30.71 -1.31 5.45
C TRP A 397 -32.19 -1.30 5.10
N ALA A 398 -32.59 -0.52 4.10
CA ALA A 398 -33.99 -0.45 3.67
C ALA A 398 -34.48 -1.80 3.15
N ARG A 399 -33.63 -2.55 2.44
CA ARG A 399 -33.92 -3.90 1.95
C ARG A 399 -34.01 -4.93 3.09
N GLU A 400 -33.18 -4.79 4.11
CA GLU A 400 -33.20 -5.65 5.30
C GLU A 400 -34.44 -5.39 6.17
N ASP A 401 -34.78 -4.11 6.38
CA ASP A 401 -35.84 -3.71 7.30
C ASP A 401 -37.25 -3.88 6.73
N ASN A 402 -37.43 -3.59 5.43
CA ASN A 402 -38.72 -3.72 4.75
C ASN A 402 -38.52 -4.03 3.25
N PRO A 403 -38.25 -5.30 2.89
CA PRO A 403 -37.93 -5.69 1.52
C PRO A 403 -39.09 -5.42 0.53
N GLU A 404 -40.34 -5.57 0.98
CA GLU A 404 -41.51 -5.35 0.14
C GLU A 404 -41.67 -3.87 -0.21
N LYS A 405 -41.65 -2.98 0.79
CA LYS A 405 -41.77 -1.54 0.56
C LYS A 405 -40.57 -0.98 -0.20
N TYR A 406 -39.37 -1.48 0.09
CA TYR A 406 -38.16 -1.13 -0.67
C TYR A 406 -38.34 -1.43 -2.16
N LYS A 407 -38.84 -2.63 -2.49
CA LYS A 407 -39.06 -3.03 -3.87
C LYS A 407 -40.09 -2.12 -4.56
N GLU A 408 -41.20 -1.81 -3.88
CA GLU A 408 -42.23 -0.90 -4.37
C GLU A 408 -41.67 0.49 -4.69
N LEU A 409 -40.94 1.12 -3.75
CA LEU A 409 -40.41 2.48 -3.90
C LEU A 409 -39.37 2.58 -5.02
N VAL A 410 -38.48 1.60 -5.12
CA VAL A 410 -37.47 1.56 -6.18
C VAL A 410 -38.12 1.33 -7.54
N GLU A 411 -39.14 0.47 -7.62
CA GLU A 411 -39.90 0.26 -8.86
C GLU A 411 -40.66 1.52 -9.29
N GLU A 412 -41.29 2.24 -8.34
CA GLU A 412 -41.95 3.52 -8.60
C GLU A 412 -40.99 4.59 -9.13
N ASP A 413 -39.83 4.73 -8.49
CA ASP A 413 -38.78 5.66 -8.92
C ASP A 413 -38.31 5.34 -10.35
N HIS A 414 -38.00 4.07 -10.62
CA HIS A 414 -37.63 3.61 -11.95
C HIS A 414 -38.71 3.89 -12.99
N ILE A 415 -39.99 3.66 -12.66
CA ILE A 415 -41.11 3.95 -13.57
C ILE A 415 -41.20 5.45 -13.86
N ARG A 416 -41.10 6.31 -12.83
CA ARG A 416 -41.12 7.76 -13.01
C ARG A 416 -39.98 8.22 -13.91
N TYR A 417 -38.77 7.71 -13.68
CA TYR A 417 -37.60 8.00 -14.51
C TYR A 417 -37.83 7.58 -15.97
N VAL A 418 -38.37 6.36 -16.20
CA VAL A 418 -38.73 5.88 -17.54
C VAL A 418 -39.75 6.80 -18.22
N GLN A 419 -40.79 7.19 -17.50
CA GLN A 419 -41.86 8.04 -18.05
C GLN A 419 -41.36 9.44 -18.42
N GLN A 420 -40.38 9.99 -17.69
CA GLN A 420 -39.95 11.38 -17.88
C GLN A 420 -38.68 11.56 -18.70
N LYS A 421 -37.74 10.60 -18.65
CA LYS A 421 -36.35 10.80 -19.09
C LYS A 421 -35.84 9.78 -20.11
N VAL A 422 -36.51 8.64 -20.31
CA VAL A 422 -35.98 7.55 -21.14
C VAL A 422 -36.49 7.63 -22.58
N ASP A 423 -35.61 7.96 -23.53
CA ASP A 423 -35.93 7.98 -24.97
C ASP A 423 -35.40 6.76 -25.74
N GLU A 424 -35.75 6.67 -27.02
CA GLU A 424 -35.45 5.52 -27.90
C GLU A 424 -33.96 5.29 -28.21
N THR A 425 -33.05 6.00 -27.57
CA THR A 425 -31.61 5.95 -27.85
C THR A 425 -30.90 4.89 -27.01
N HIS A 426 -29.82 4.33 -27.52
CA HIS A 426 -29.02 3.32 -26.80
C HIS A 426 -28.51 3.86 -25.45
N TYR A 427 -28.09 5.13 -25.42
CA TYR A 427 -27.59 5.80 -24.23
C TYR A 427 -28.64 5.92 -23.11
N HIS A 428 -29.90 6.26 -23.41
CA HIS A 428 -30.95 6.35 -22.39
C HIS A 428 -31.27 4.98 -21.78
N ILE A 429 -31.29 3.94 -22.61
CA ILE A 429 -31.46 2.56 -22.13
C ILE A 429 -30.25 2.11 -21.31
N ALA A 430 -29.03 2.47 -21.71
CA ALA A 430 -27.82 2.19 -20.93
C ALA A 430 -27.83 2.93 -19.58
N LYS A 431 -28.31 4.18 -19.52
CA LYS A 431 -28.54 4.91 -18.26
C LYS A 431 -29.58 4.24 -17.38
N LEU A 432 -30.68 3.78 -17.96
CA LEU A 432 -31.70 3.02 -17.23
C LEU A 432 -31.10 1.72 -16.66
N LEU A 433 -30.31 1.01 -17.47
CA LEU A 433 -29.59 -0.19 -17.06
C LEU A 433 -28.63 0.11 -15.90
N LYS A 434 -27.88 1.23 -15.97
CA LYS A 434 -27.03 1.70 -14.88
C LYS A 434 -27.84 2.00 -13.63
N ARG A 435 -28.96 2.72 -13.73
CA ARG A 435 -29.83 3.01 -12.57
C ARG A 435 -30.31 1.73 -11.88
N MET A 436 -30.72 0.73 -12.66
CA MET A 436 -31.23 -0.54 -12.12
C MET A 436 -30.14 -1.43 -11.49
N TYR A 437 -28.89 -1.39 -12.01
CA TYR A 437 -27.87 -2.38 -11.69
C TYR A 437 -26.52 -1.81 -11.21
N LYS A 438 -26.43 -0.49 -10.94
CA LYS A 438 -25.27 0.17 -10.33
C LYS A 438 -24.91 -0.53 -9.02
N GLY A 439 -23.62 -0.78 -8.81
CA GLY A 439 -23.10 -1.48 -7.64
C GLY A 439 -23.29 -3.00 -7.64
N THR A 440 -23.99 -3.56 -8.63
CA THR A 440 -24.11 -5.03 -8.81
C THR A 440 -23.31 -5.51 -10.01
N TYR A 441 -23.22 -4.73 -11.07
CA TYR A 441 -22.32 -4.99 -12.20
C TYR A 441 -21.23 -3.93 -12.27
N CYS A 442 -20.07 -4.34 -12.78
CA CYS A 442 -18.93 -3.48 -13.06
C CYS A 442 -18.32 -3.89 -14.40
N ALA A 443 -17.93 -2.90 -15.21
CA ALA A 443 -17.12 -3.12 -16.40
C ALA A 443 -15.68 -2.67 -16.11
N SER A 444 -14.71 -3.47 -16.54
CA SER A 444 -13.30 -3.07 -16.57
C SER A 444 -12.87 -2.99 -18.02
N VAL A 445 -12.43 -1.81 -18.44
CA VAL A 445 -12.03 -1.54 -19.82
C VAL A 445 -10.51 -1.46 -19.91
N GLU A 446 -9.89 -2.50 -20.44
CA GLU A 446 -8.47 -2.46 -20.85
C GLU A 446 -8.36 -2.11 -22.33
N ILE A 447 -7.16 -1.71 -22.77
CA ILE A 447 -6.85 -1.16 -24.12
C ILE A 447 -7.43 -1.99 -25.29
N ARG A 448 -7.76 -3.28 -25.08
CA ARG A 448 -8.25 -4.18 -26.13
C ARG A 448 -9.48 -5.02 -25.76
N ARG A 449 -9.97 -4.98 -24.52
CA ARG A 449 -11.04 -5.87 -24.04
C ARG A 449 -11.87 -5.21 -22.94
N ILE A 450 -13.18 -5.47 -23.00
CA ILE A 450 -14.12 -5.11 -21.94
C ILE A 450 -14.44 -6.38 -21.18
N GLU A 451 -14.08 -6.41 -19.90
CA GLU A 451 -14.45 -7.48 -18.98
C GLU A 451 -15.60 -7.03 -18.09
N TRP A 452 -16.50 -7.95 -17.76
CA TRP A 452 -17.68 -7.67 -16.96
C TRP A 452 -17.68 -8.52 -15.70
N TYR A 453 -17.95 -7.87 -14.58
CA TYR A 453 -18.02 -8.49 -13.27
C TYR A 453 -19.42 -8.30 -12.68
N TYR A 454 -19.88 -9.31 -11.95
CA TYR A 454 -21.15 -9.29 -11.22
C TYR A 454 -20.87 -9.59 -9.75
N TYR A 455 -21.39 -8.74 -8.87
CA TYR A 455 -21.35 -8.96 -7.45
C TYR A 455 -22.46 -9.95 -7.07
N ASP A 456 -22.06 -11.16 -6.70
CA ASP A 456 -22.97 -12.22 -6.33
C ASP A 456 -23.15 -12.25 -4.81
N ALA A 457 -24.26 -11.64 -4.35
CA ALA A 457 -24.59 -11.57 -2.94
C ALA A 457 -24.79 -12.95 -2.28
N SER A 458 -25.06 -14.02 -3.06
CA SER A 458 -25.21 -15.37 -2.51
C SER A 458 -23.89 -16.01 -2.10
N ILE A 459 -22.78 -15.53 -2.67
CA ILE A 459 -21.41 -15.97 -2.39
C ILE A 459 -20.51 -14.82 -1.91
N ASN A 460 -21.13 -13.69 -1.54
CA ASN A 460 -20.48 -12.51 -0.95
C ASN A 460 -19.28 -11.93 -1.73
N SER A 461 -19.19 -12.16 -3.04
CA SER A 461 -18.00 -11.81 -3.84
C SER A 461 -18.30 -11.48 -5.30
N TRP A 462 -17.36 -10.81 -5.96
CA TRP A 462 -17.40 -10.54 -7.40
C TRP A 462 -17.07 -11.79 -8.21
N ARG A 463 -17.88 -12.11 -9.21
CA ARG A 463 -17.59 -13.11 -10.23
C ARG A 463 -17.41 -12.48 -11.59
N HIS A 464 -16.41 -12.95 -12.33
CA HIS A 464 -16.27 -12.62 -13.75
C HIS A 464 -17.46 -13.21 -14.53
N THR A 465 -17.96 -12.45 -15.51
CA THR A 465 -19.05 -12.85 -16.40
C THR A 465 -18.59 -12.81 -17.85
N ASN A 466 -19.05 -13.76 -18.65
CA ASN A 466 -18.68 -13.82 -20.06
C ASN A 466 -19.35 -12.66 -20.82
N GLN A 467 -18.59 -11.63 -21.16
CA GLN A 467 -19.02 -10.49 -21.99
C GLN A 467 -20.30 -9.79 -21.51
N GLY A 468 -20.61 -9.86 -20.21
CA GLY A 468 -21.83 -9.26 -19.65
C GLY A 468 -23.14 -9.88 -20.17
N MET A 469 -23.11 -11.14 -20.64
CA MET A 469 -24.30 -11.81 -21.21
C MET A 469 -25.52 -11.78 -20.29
N GLU A 470 -25.31 -11.96 -18.99
CA GLU A 470 -26.38 -11.93 -17.98
C GLU A 470 -27.03 -10.54 -17.87
N LEU A 471 -26.22 -9.47 -17.90
CA LEU A 471 -26.71 -8.10 -17.92
C LEU A 471 -27.44 -7.80 -19.24
N ARG A 472 -26.94 -8.34 -20.35
CA ARG A 472 -27.58 -8.22 -21.67
C ARG A 472 -28.92 -8.94 -21.75
N GLU A 473 -29.07 -10.09 -21.08
CA GLU A 473 -30.33 -10.83 -21.00
C GLU A 473 -31.42 -10.00 -20.31
N LYS A 474 -31.05 -9.29 -19.24
CA LYS A 474 -31.94 -8.41 -18.47
C LYS A 474 -32.62 -7.31 -19.31
N LEU A 475 -32.04 -6.93 -20.45
CA LEU A 475 -32.67 -6.00 -21.39
C LEU A 475 -33.99 -6.53 -21.96
N SER A 476 -34.09 -7.84 -22.23
CA SER A 476 -35.28 -8.48 -22.81
C SER A 476 -36.18 -9.15 -21.77
N THR A 477 -35.86 -9.03 -20.48
CA THR A 477 -36.65 -9.56 -19.36
C THR A 477 -37.05 -8.41 -18.43
N GLU A 478 -36.17 -8.03 -17.51
CA GLU A 478 -36.49 -7.07 -16.44
C GLU A 478 -36.63 -5.62 -16.93
N VAL A 479 -35.79 -5.18 -17.87
CA VAL A 479 -35.87 -3.79 -18.39
C VAL A 479 -37.12 -3.60 -19.24
N VAL A 480 -37.48 -4.59 -20.08
CA VAL A 480 -38.69 -4.49 -20.90
C VAL A 480 -39.95 -4.53 -20.03
N ASP A 481 -39.98 -5.36 -18.98
CA ASP A 481 -41.10 -5.39 -18.03
C ASP A 481 -41.31 -4.04 -17.35
N LEU A 482 -40.22 -3.37 -16.97
CA LEU A 482 -40.27 -2.01 -16.42
C LEU A 482 -40.81 -0.98 -17.43
N ILE A 483 -40.35 -1.04 -18.70
CA ILE A 483 -40.86 -0.17 -19.77
C ILE A 483 -42.36 -0.40 -19.98
N VAL A 484 -42.81 -1.66 -19.98
CA VAL A 484 -44.22 -2.02 -20.13
C VAL A 484 -45.03 -1.52 -18.94
N ALA A 485 -44.55 -1.70 -17.71
CA ALA A 485 -45.22 -1.21 -16.50
C ALA A 485 -45.38 0.33 -16.55
N ALA A 486 -44.31 1.05 -16.87
CA ALA A 486 -44.32 2.51 -17.03
C ALA A 486 -45.32 2.96 -18.09
N ARG A 487 -45.35 2.28 -19.24
CA ARG A 487 -46.27 2.54 -20.34
C ARG A 487 -47.73 2.30 -19.93
N MET A 488 -48.03 1.20 -19.25
CA MET A 488 -49.39 0.88 -18.81
C MET A 488 -49.88 1.85 -17.72
N ARG A 489 -49.00 2.33 -16.83
CA ARG A 489 -49.37 3.36 -15.85
C ARG A 489 -49.76 4.69 -16.51
N LEU A 490 -49.06 5.12 -17.57
CA LEU A 490 -49.46 6.31 -18.33
C LEU A 490 -50.85 6.14 -18.95
N LYS A 491 -51.09 4.98 -19.59
CA LYS A 491 -52.39 4.69 -20.21
C LYS A 491 -53.52 4.67 -19.18
N LYS A 492 -53.29 4.07 -18.01
CA LYS A 492 -54.28 4.06 -16.91
C LYS A 492 -54.58 5.48 -16.43
N LYS A 493 -53.54 6.28 -16.15
CA LYS A 493 -53.68 7.68 -15.74
C LYS A 493 -54.51 8.49 -16.74
N GLY A 494 -54.19 8.39 -18.04
CA GLY A 494 -54.97 9.07 -19.08
C GLY A 494 -56.42 8.61 -19.17
N TYR A 495 -56.68 7.32 -18.94
CA TYR A 495 -58.05 6.78 -18.92
C TYR A 495 -58.85 7.27 -17.70
N ASP A 496 -58.21 7.31 -16.51
CA ASP A 496 -58.83 7.80 -15.28
C ASP A 496 -59.17 9.31 -15.41
N GLU A 497 -58.25 10.12 -15.94
CA GLU A 497 -58.48 11.55 -16.23
C GLU A 497 -59.63 11.76 -17.23
N TYR A 498 -59.69 10.93 -18.28
CA TYR A 498 -60.80 10.94 -19.23
C TYR A 498 -62.14 10.60 -18.56
N CYS A 499 -62.16 9.59 -17.68
CA CYS A 499 -63.37 9.22 -16.94
C CYS A 499 -63.86 10.37 -16.05
N GLU A 500 -62.95 11.06 -15.36
CA GLU A 500 -63.27 12.24 -14.54
C GLU A 500 -63.82 13.40 -15.39
N GLN A 501 -63.17 13.71 -16.52
CA GLN A 501 -63.60 14.79 -17.42
C GLN A 501 -64.98 14.50 -18.02
N ASN A 502 -65.24 13.26 -18.42
CA ASN A 502 -66.56 12.87 -18.92
C ASN A 502 -67.63 12.89 -17.83
N ALA A 503 -67.32 12.49 -16.60
CA ALA A 503 -68.26 12.62 -15.48
C ALA A 503 -68.68 14.08 -15.27
N ILE A 504 -67.74 15.03 -15.40
CA ILE A 504 -68.01 16.47 -15.34
C ILE A 504 -68.84 16.93 -16.56
N ALA A 505 -68.47 16.51 -17.77
CA ALA A 505 -69.14 16.91 -19.02
C ALA A 505 -70.61 16.44 -19.08
N VAL A 506 -70.88 15.19 -18.67
CA VAL A 506 -72.23 14.64 -18.55
C VAL A 506 -73.04 15.41 -17.50
N GLY A 507 -72.42 15.78 -16.37
CA GLY A 507 -73.05 16.64 -15.36
C GLY A 507 -73.39 18.06 -15.86
N GLN A 508 -72.79 18.51 -16.97
CA GLN A 508 -73.02 19.81 -17.61
C GLN A 508 -73.88 19.72 -18.89
N GLY A 509 -74.43 18.55 -19.22
CA GLY A 509 -75.28 18.35 -20.41
C GLY A 509 -74.55 18.40 -21.75
N ARG A 510 -73.24 18.13 -21.77
CA ARG A 510 -72.43 18.04 -23.00
C ARG A 510 -72.34 16.58 -23.49
N GLU A 511 -72.17 16.39 -24.79
CA GLU A 511 -71.95 15.05 -25.39
C GLU A 511 -70.60 14.45 -24.95
N MET A 512 -70.56 13.13 -24.77
CA MET A 512 -69.34 12.38 -24.47
C MET A 512 -68.42 12.31 -25.69
N ASP A 513 -67.12 12.40 -25.46
CA ASP A 513 -66.11 12.13 -26.48
C ASP A 513 -65.82 10.61 -26.59
N GLU A 514 -66.01 10.02 -27.77
CA GLU A 514 -65.82 8.57 -28.00
C GLU A 514 -64.39 8.18 -28.39
N ASP A 515 -63.54 9.11 -28.85
CA ASP A 515 -62.17 8.83 -29.35
C ASP A 515 -61.08 9.40 -28.43
N TRP A 516 -61.19 9.03 -27.14
CA TRP A 516 -60.32 9.54 -26.09
C TRP A 516 -58.84 9.26 -26.33
N PHE A 517 -58.53 8.09 -26.90
CA PHE A 517 -57.14 7.65 -27.09
C PHE A 517 -56.43 8.52 -28.13
N LYS A 518 -57.14 8.95 -29.19
CA LYS A 518 -56.57 9.84 -30.20
C LYS A 518 -56.27 11.23 -29.65
N GLN A 519 -57.15 11.77 -28.81
CA GLN A 519 -56.93 13.07 -28.17
C GLN A 519 -55.82 12.99 -27.11
N TRP A 520 -55.87 11.96 -26.25
CA TRP A 520 -54.84 11.70 -25.25
C TRP A 520 -53.48 11.43 -25.89
N GLY A 521 -53.44 10.74 -27.04
CA GLY A 521 -52.23 10.49 -27.81
C GLY A 521 -51.47 11.75 -28.24
N ALA A 522 -52.16 12.89 -28.37
CA ALA A 522 -51.56 14.19 -28.69
C ALA A 522 -51.01 14.94 -27.44
N THR A 523 -51.28 14.44 -26.24
CA THR A 523 -50.73 14.99 -24.99
C THR A 523 -49.28 14.54 -24.76
N PHE A 524 -48.62 15.14 -23.77
CA PHE A 524 -47.29 14.67 -23.35
C PHE A 524 -47.30 13.19 -22.95
N ASP A 525 -48.25 12.77 -22.10
CA ASP A 525 -48.34 11.38 -21.61
C ASP A 525 -48.64 10.39 -22.73
N GLY A 526 -49.50 10.76 -23.69
CA GLY A 526 -49.77 9.97 -24.89
C GLY A 526 -48.56 9.85 -25.82
N GLY A 527 -47.83 10.94 -26.03
CA GLY A 527 -46.57 10.94 -26.78
C GLY A 527 -45.51 10.05 -26.12
N ARG A 528 -45.37 10.12 -24.79
CA ARG A 528 -44.49 9.24 -24.01
C ARG A 528 -44.89 7.77 -24.12
N PHE A 529 -46.19 7.44 -24.09
CA PHE A 529 -46.68 6.07 -24.28
C PHE A 529 -46.20 5.45 -25.60
N GLU A 530 -46.28 6.19 -26.71
CA GLU A 530 -45.82 5.72 -28.02
C GLU A 530 -44.30 5.55 -28.07
N THR A 531 -43.53 6.47 -27.48
CA THR A 531 -42.08 6.34 -27.33
C THR A 531 -41.70 5.07 -26.57
N LEU A 532 -42.35 4.81 -25.43
CA LEU A 532 -42.13 3.60 -24.63
C LEU A 532 -42.52 2.32 -25.40
N HIS A 533 -43.59 2.35 -26.20
CA HIS A 533 -43.98 1.21 -27.02
C HIS A 533 -42.94 0.87 -28.11
N LYS A 534 -42.28 1.88 -28.68
CA LYS A 534 -41.17 1.66 -29.62
C LYS A 534 -39.93 1.10 -28.93
N ILE A 535 -39.60 1.60 -27.73
CA ILE A 535 -38.50 1.07 -26.91
C ILE A 535 -38.73 -0.41 -26.62
N GLU A 536 -39.93 -0.79 -26.16
CA GLU A 536 -40.33 -2.17 -25.88
C GLU A 536 -40.01 -3.10 -27.08
N LYS A 537 -40.39 -2.71 -28.30
CA LYS A 537 -40.09 -3.48 -29.52
C LYS A 537 -38.59 -3.60 -29.80
N LYS A 538 -37.81 -2.54 -29.55
CA LYS A 538 -36.36 -2.51 -29.78
C LYS A 538 -35.59 -3.38 -28.78
N LEU A 539 -36.05 -3.52 -27.54
CA LEU A 539 -35.39 -4.32 -26.50
C LEU A 539 -35.32 -5.83 -26.82
N TYR A 540 -36.12 -6.32 -27.75
CA TYR A 540 -36.03 -7.69 -28.27
C TYR A 540 -35.05 -7.87 -29.44
N GLN A 541 -34.52 -6.77 -29.99
CA GLN A 541 -33.63 -6.80 -31.15
C GLN A 541 -32.17 -6.98 -30.73
N THR A 542 -31.48 -7.96 -31.33
CA THR A 542 -30.08 -8.28 -31.02
C THR A 542 -29.13 -7.10 -31.23
N ASP A 543 -29.25 -6.40 -32.34
CA ASP A 543 -28.35 -5.29 -32.68
C ASP A 543 -28.54 -4.09 -31.75
N PHE A 544 -29.79 -3.78 -31.40
CA PHE A 544 -30.10 -2.73 -30.42
C PHE A 544 -29.46 -3.05 -29.06
N LYS A 545 -29.64 -4.28 -28.56
CA LYS A 545 -28.99 -4.73 -27.32
C LYS A 545 -27.47 -4.64 -27.38
N ASN A 546 -26.86 -4.98 -28.50
CA ASN A 546 -25.41 -4.90 -28.66
C ASN A 546 -24.91 -3.45 -28.58
N CYS A 547 -25.64 -2.50 -29.18
CA CYS A 547 -25.33 -1.08 -29.07
C CYS A 547 -25.54 -0.55 -27.64
N VAL A 548 -26.62 -0.95 -26.97
CA VAL A 548 -26.86 -0.60 -25.55
C VAL A 548 -25.73 -1.11 -24.65
N MET A 549 -25.25 -2.35 -24.86
CA MET A 549 -24.16 -2.91 -24.06
C MET A 549 -22.82 -2.19 -24.28
N LYS A 550 -22.59 -1.60 -25.47
CA LYS A 550 -21.40 -0.76 -25.72
C LYS A 550 -21.48 0.54 -24.92
N GLU A 551 -22.60 1.24 -24.98
CA GLU A 551 -22.86 2.45 -24.16
C GLU A 551 -22.79 2.13 -22.66
N ALA A 552 -23.35 0.99 -22.25
CA ALA A 552 -23.32 0.54 -20.86
C ALA A 552 -21.89 0.28 -20.38
N ALA A 553 -20.99 -0.23 -21.22
CA ALA A 553 -19.60 -0.44 -20.81
C ALA A 553 -18.93 0.86 -20.36
N GLU A 554 -19.22 1.99 -21.01
CA GLU A 554 -18.71 3.31 -20.61
C GLU A 554 -19.32 3.77 -19.28
N LEU A 555 -20.62 3.58 -19.08
CA LEU A 555 -21.31 3.97 -17.83
C LEU A 555 -21.01 3.07 -16.63
N PHE A 556 -20.71 1.80 -16.88
CA PHE A 556 -20.34 0.80 -15.86
C PHE A 556 -18.83 0.69 -15.65
N CYS A 557 -18.02 1.42 -16.43
CA CYS A 557 -16.58 1.40 -16.32
C CYS A 557 -16.16 1.90 -14.93
N GLU A 558 -15.46 1.07 -14.18
CA GLU A 558 -14.66 1.50 -13.04
C GLU A 558 -13.19 1.40 -13.43
N GLU A 559 -12.55 2.56 -13.55
CA GLU A 559 -11.11 2.63 -13.83
C GLU A 559 -10.34 1.86 -12.75
N ASP A 560 -9.34 1.09 -13.17
CA ASP A 560 -8.49 0.28 -12.28
C ASP A 560 -9.20 -0.82 -11.45
N PHE A 561 -10.46 -1.19 -11.74
CA PHE A 561 -11.17 -2.23 -10.99
C PHE A 561 -10.38 -3.54 -10.87
N LEU A 562 -9.83 -4.04 -11.98
CA LEU A 562 -8.97 -5.24 -12.00
C LEU A 562 -7.70 -5.09 -11.16
N ASN A 563 -7.15 -3.88 -11.12
CA ASN A 563 -5.99 -3.59 -10.31
C ASN A 563 -6.36 -3.66 -8.83
N GLN A 564 -7.52 -3.13 -8.44
CA GLN A 564 -8.03 -3.13 -7.06
C GLN A 564 -8.54 -4.50 -6.59
N LEU A 565 -8.96 -5.37 -7.51
CA LEU A 565 -9.56 -6.67 -7.21
C LEU A 565 -8.59 -7.57 -6.41
N ASN A 566 -9.05 -8.04 -5.25
CA ASN A 566 -8.32 -8.85 -4.27
C ASN A 566 -7.09 -8.17 -3.64
N MET A 567 -6.93 -6.84 -3.78
CA MET A 567 -5.78 -6.13 -3.21
C MET A 567 -5.82 -6.03 -1.68
N ASN A 568 -7.02 -5.98 -1.07
CA ASN A 568 -7.12 -5.80 0.37
C ASN A 568 -6.50 -7.02 1.08
N THR A 569 -5.39 -6.78 1.79
CA THR A 569 -4.60 -7.84 2.44
C THR A 569 -5.22 -8.31 3.75
N GLN A 570 -6.19 -7.58 4.28
CA GLN A 570 -6.85 -7.84 5.56
C GLN A 570 -8.22 -8.50 5.41
N LEU A 571 -8.73 -8.61 4.18
CA LEU A 571 -9.99 -9.31 3.91
C LEU A 571 -9.73 -10.73 3.39
N PHE A 572 -10.55 -11.67 3.86
CA PHE A 572 -10.54 -13.07 3.45
C PHE A 572 -11.97 -13.55 3.25
N ALA A 573 -12.37 -13.77 2.00
CA ALA A 573 -13.74 -14.11 1.64
C ALA A 573 -13.98 -15.62 1.64
N CYS A 574 -15.09 -15.99 2.27
CA CYS A 574 -15.69 -17.31 2.26
C CYS A 574 -17.04 -17.20 1.53
N ARG A 575 -17.67 -18.33 1.23
CA ARG A 575 -18.95 -18.33 0.52
C ARG A 575 -20.05 -17.60 1.30
N ASN A 576 -20.16 -17.86 2.60
CA ASN A 576 -21.17 -17.27 3.48
C ASN A 576 -20.81 -15.87 4.04
N GLY A 577 -19.65 -15.29 3.71
CA GLY A 577 -19.28 -13.96 4.19
C GLY A 577 -17.79 -13.64 4.06
N VAL A 578 -17.38 -12.50 4.61
CA VAL A 578 -16.01 -11.99 4.55
C VAL A 578 -15.47 -11.83 5.98
N LEU A 579 -14.28 -12.35 6.22
CA LEU A 579 -13.51 -12.12 7.43
C LEU A 579 -12.69 -10.83 7.26
N ASP A 580 -12.91 -9.87 8.15
CA ASP A 580 -12.04 -8.71 8.35
C ASP A 580 -11.04 -9.02 9.47
N LEU A 581 -9.78 -9.22 9.11
CA LEU A 581 -8.79 -9.82 10.00
C LEU A 581 -8.23 -8.86 11.05
N ARG A 582 -8.36 -7.54 10.87
CA ARG A 582 -7.76 -6.52 11.75
C ARG A 582 -8.72 -5.36 12.02
N MET A 583 -9.99 -5.67 12.23
CA MET A 583 -10.98 -4.66 12.54
C MET A 583 -10.70 -4.06 13.93
N GLN A 584 -10.67 -2.72 14.01
CA GLN A 584 -10.48 -2.01 15.26
C GLN A 584 -11.83 -1.92 16.00
N VAL A 585 -11.93 -2.63 17.12
CA VAL A 585 -13.14 -2.69 17.95
C VAL A 585 -12.83 -2.04 19.30
N GLN A 586 -13.77 -1.28 19.83
CA GLN A 586 -13.63 -0.72 21.17
C GLN A 586 -13.90 -1.80 22.21
N ASN A 587 -12.93 -2.08 23.08
CA ASN A 587 -13.07 -3.00 24.19
C ASN A 587 -14.08 -2.43 25.20
N THR A 588 -15.14 -3.18 25.48
CA THR A 588 -16.24 -2.74 26.35
C THR A 588 -15.83 -2.60 27.82
N SER A 589 -14.75 -3.24 28.25
CA SER A 589 -14.27 -3.25 29.63
C SER A 589 -13.21 -2.17 29.88
N THR A 590 -12.31 -1.94 28.93
CA THR A 590 -11.19 -0.99 29.07
C THR A 590 -11.41 0.34 28.32
N GLY A 591 -12.31 0.37 27.34
CA GLY A 591 -12.55 1.52 26.47
C GLY A 591 -11.48 1.74 25.39
N GLU A 592 -10.42 0.93 25.35
CA GLU A 592 -9.34 1.00 24.36
C GLU A 592 -9.73 0.34 23.04
N LEU A 593 -9.04 0.69 21.95
CA LEU A 593 -9.22 0.04 20.66
C LEU A 593 -8.33 -1.21 20.58
N GLU A 594 -8.93 -2.35 20.23
CA GLU A 594 -8.26 -3.63 20.01
C GLU A 594 -8.49 -4.14 18.58
N GLU A 595 -7.50 -4.83 18.00
CA GLU A 595 -7.68 -5.54 16.73
C GLU A 595 -8.37 -6.88 16.98
N LYS A 596 -9.45 -7.14 16.23
CA LYS A 596 -10.18 -8.40 16.26
C LYS A 596 -10.53 -8.88 14.86
N VAL A 597 -10.82 -10.17 14.75
CA VAL A 597 -11.38 -10.73 13.52
C VAL A 597 -12.89 -10.52 13.56
N VAL A 598 -13.46 -9.92 12.51
CA VAL A 598 -14.91 -9.71 12.40
C VAL A 598 -15.42 -10.41 11.15
N PHE A 599 -16.31 -11.38 11.33
CA PHE A 599 -17.04 -12.00 10.24
C PHE A 599 -18.29 -11.19 9.90
N ARG A 600 -18.47 -10.85 8.63
CA ARG A 600 -19.61 -10.03 8.16
C ARG A 600 -20.05 -10.42 6.74
N PRO A 601 -21.26 -10.04 6.31
CA PRO A 601 -21.61 -10.08 4.90
C PRO A 601 -20.58 -9.33 4.04
N GLY A 602 -20.34 -9.87 2.85
CA GLY A 602 -19.54 -9.16 1.85
C GLY A 602 -20.29 -7.95 1.32
N LYS A 603 -19.54 -7.00 0.78
CA LYS A 603 -20.10 -5.87 0.04
C LYS A 603 -19.37 -5.68 -1.30
N PRO A 604 -20.01 -5.08 -2.31
CA PRO A 604 -19.35 -4.74 -3.58
C PRO A 604 -18.04 -3.96 -3.39
N ASP A 605 -18.01 -3.02 -2.43
CA ASP A 605 -16.85 -2.18 -2.15
C ASP A 605 -15.65 -2.95 -1.52
N ASP A 606 -15.82 -4.22 -1.14
CA ASP A 606 -14.69 -5.05 -0.69
C ASP A 606 -13.74 -5.38 -1.85
N SER A 607 -14.23 -5.33 -3.10
CA SER A 607 -13.48 -5.66 -4.31
C SER A 607 -12.76 -7.01 -4.21
N ILE A 608 -13.48 -8.06 -3.75
CA ILE A 608 -12.95 -9.43 -3.63
C ILE A 608 -13.66 -10.34 -4.63
N SER A 609 -12.89 -11.11 -5.38
CA SER A 609 -13.38 -12.22 -6.21
C SER A 609 -12.85 -13.58 -5.78
N PHE A 610 -11.76 -13.62 -4.99
CA PHE A 610 -11.23 -14.87 -4.44
C PHE A 610 -12.16 -15.44 -3.38
N LEU A 611 -12.30 -16.76 -3.36
CA LEU A 611 -13.05 -17.47 -2.34
C LEU A 611 -12.22 -18.60 -1.74
N ALA A 612 -12.29 -18.72 -0.41
CA ALA A 612 -11.82 -19.89 0.32
C ALA A 612 -12.46 -21.16 -0.25
N GLY A 613 -11.69 -22.23 -0.38
CA GLY A 613 -12.14 -23.53 -0.85
C GLY A 613 -12.34 -23.70 -2.34
N ARG A 614 -12.47 -22.61 -3.12
CA ARG A 614 -12.69 -22.68 -4.57
C ARG A 614 -11.43 -23.18 -5.28
N ASN A 615 -11.44 -24.45 -5.71
CA ASN A 615 -10.35 -25.07 -6.47
C ASN A 615 -10.92 -26.18 -7.37
N TYR A 616 -11.61 -25.78 -8.44
CA TYR A 616 -12.21 -26.71 -9.39
C TYR A 616 -11.15 -27.57 -10.12
N PRO A 617 -11.38 -28.88 -10.33
CA PRO A 617 -12.58 -29.66 -9.99
C PRO A 617 -12.54 -30.31 -8.60
N ASP A 618 -11.50 -30.06 -7.80
CA ASP A 618 -11.28 -30.78 -6.54
C ASP A 618 -12.26 -30.38 -5.43
N THR A 619 -12.54 -29.08 -5.33
CA THR A 619 -13.33 -28.52 -4.22
C THR A 619 -14.14 -27.28 -4.60
N GLU A 620 -15.34 -27.20 -4.03
CA GLU A 620 -16.23 -26.04 -4.07
C GLU A 620 -15.86 -24.98 -3.01
N PRO A 621 -16.29 -23.70 -3.21
CA PRO A 621 -16.17 -22.65 -2.20
C PRO A 621 -16.73 -23.10 -0.84
N LEU A 622 -16.02 -22.76 0.23
CA LEU A 622 -16.36 -23.20 1.58
C LEU A 622 -17.01 -22.08 2.42
N ASP A 623 -17.81 -22.49 3.40
CA ASP A 623 -18.40 -21.60 4.40
C ASP A 623 -17.46 -21.47 5.60
N TYR A 624 -17.39 -20.28 6.19
CA TYR A 624 -16.73 -20.07 7.47
C TYR A 624 -17.63 -20.54 8.60
N VAL A 625 -17.09 -21.43 9.45
CA VAL A 625 -17.69 -21.86 10.71
C VAL A 625 -16.68 -21.54 11.81
N GLU A 626 -17.16 -20.91 12.89
CA GLU A 626 -16.32 -20.56 14.02
C GLU A 626 -15.71 -21.81 14.66
N TYR A 627 -14.52 -21.65 15.25
CA TYR A 627 -13.86 -22.74 15.96
C TYR A 627 -14.68 -23.20 17.16
N ASP A 628 -14.97 -24.50 17.21
CA ASP A 628 -15.56 -25.18 18.35
C ASP A 628 -14.63 -26.32 18.80
N ALA A 629 -14.14 -26.25 20.04
CA ALA A 629 -13.24 -27.25 20.58
C ALA A 629 -13.90 -28.63 20.74
N GLU A 630 -15.24 -28.70 20.81
CA GLU A 630 -16.02 -29.92 20.99
C GLU A 630 -16.48 -30.54 19.66
N ASP A 631 -16.25 -29.88 18.52
CA ASP A 631 -16.59 -30.42 17.21
C ASP A 631 -15.75 -31.70 16.92
N PRO A 632 -16.38 -32.85 16.63
CA PRO A 632 -15.67 -34.07 16.27
C PRO A 632 -14.65 -33.91 15.14
N GLN A 633 -14.93 -33.04 14.16
CA GLN A 633 -13.98 -32.80 13.07
C GLN A 633 -12.74 -32.04 13.56
N GLN A 634 -12.91 -31.10 14.49
CA GLN A 634 -11.81 -30.37 15.12
C GLN A 634 -10.93 -31.30 15.95
N HIS A 635 -11.54 -32.21 16.71
CA HIS A 635 -10.81 -33.25 17.44
C HIS A 635 -9.98 -34.14 16.51
N ASP A 636 -10.61 -34.70 15.47
CA ASP A 636 -9.95 -35.56 14.49
C ASP A 636 -8.79 -34.84 13.77
N LEU A 637 -9.01 -33.60 13.37
CA LEU A 637 -8.00 -32.74 12.75
C LEU A 637 -6.82 -32.48 13.69
N MET A 638 -7.09 -32.14 14.96
CA MET A 638 -6.05 -31.90 15.95
C MET A 638 -5.26 -33.18 16.28
N GLU A 639 -5.89 -34.35 16.29
CA GLU A 639 -5.17 -35.62 16.40
C GLU A 639 -4.22 -35.86 15.22
N PHE A 640 -4.68 -35.58 14.00
CA PHE A 640 -3.84 -35.67 12.81
C PHE A 640 -2.62 -34.75 12.91
N LEU A 641 -2.82 -33.49 13.31
CA LEU A 641 -1.73 -32.52 13.45
C LEU A 641 -0.75 -32.91 14.57
N LYS A 642 -1.23 -33.45 15.70
CA LYS A 642 -0.38 -34.00 16.77
C LYS A 642 0.46 -35.20 16.31
N LYS A 643 -0.03 -36.02 15.38
CA LYS A 643 0.75 -37.11 14.77
C LYS A 643 1.84 -36.57 13.85
N ILE A 644 1.58 -35.48 13.11
CA ILE A 644 2.61 -34.85 12.26
C ILE A 644 3.66 -34.13 13.11
N PHE A 645 3.24 -33.43 14.16
CA PHE A 645 4.10 -32.66 15.06
C PHE A 645 3.94 -33.11 16.51
N PRO A 646 4.63 -34.19 16.95
CA PRO A 646 4.57 -34.66 18.33
C PRO A 646 5.14 -33.65 19.34
N ASN A 647 6.05 -32.79 18.90
CA ASN A 647 6.54 -31.67 19.70
C ASN A 647 5.47 -30.56 19.71
N HIS A 648 4.93 -30.28 20.90
CA HIS A 648 3.86 -29.32 21.10
C HIS A 648 4.25 -27.87 20.74
N GLU A 649 5.48 -27.45 21.01
CA GLU A 649 5.96 -26.10 20.63
C GLU A 649 6.02 -25.95 19.12
N LEU A 650 6.51 -27.00 18.43
CA LEU A 650 6.55 -27.03 16.97
C LEU A 650 5.14 -27.02 16.36
N LEU A 651 4.20 -27.76 16.95
CA LEU A 651 2.79 -27.74 16.53
C LEU A 651 2.16 -26.36 16.68
N ARG A 652 2.30 -25.71 17.85
CA ARG A 652 1.78 -24.35 18.08
C ARG A 652 2.40 -23.34 17.09
N TYR A 653 3.71 -23.40 16.87
CA TYR A 653 4.35 -22.55 15.87
C TYR A 653 3.85 -22.82 14.45
N TYR A 654 3.66 -24.08 14.07
CA TYR A 654 3.09 -24.46 12.78
C TYR A 654 1.67 -23.91 12.61
N LEU A 655 0.82 -24.02 13.64
CA LEU A 655 -0.53 -23.45 13.63
C LEU A 655 -0.51 -21.93 13.45
N ARG A 656 0.31 -21.21 14.22
CA ARG A 656 0.48 -19.75 14.04
C ARG A 656 0.99 -19.38 12.66
N LEU A 657 1.92 -20.17 12.11
CA LEU A 657 2.45 -19.96 10.77
C LEU A 657 1.37 -20.15 9.69
N MET A 658 0.56 -21.20 9.77
CA MET A 658 -0.55 -21.40 8.84
C MET A 658 -1.65 -20.35 9.02
N ALA A 659 -1.96 -19.97 10.26
CA ALA A 659 -2.93 -18.92 10.58
C ALA A 659 -2.49 -17.57 10.01
N SER A 660 -1.20 -17.25 10.10
CA SER A 660 -0.62 -16.03 9.53
C SER A 660 -0.78 -15.94 8.00
N CYS A 661 -1.11 -17.03 7.30
CA CYS A 661 -1.42 -16.99 5.88
C CYS A 661 -2.79 -16.37 5.59
N LEU A 662 -3.72 -16.26 6.55
CA LEU A 662 -5.00 -15.56 6.30
C LEU A 662 -4.76 -14.12 5.84
N GLU A 663 -3.79 -13.45 6.46
CA GLU A 663 -3.36 -12.09 6.10
C GLU A 663 -2.42 -12.11 4.88
N GLY A 664 -2.65 -11.17 3.96
CA GLY A 664 -1.80 -10.89 2.80
C GLY A 664 -0.51 -10.16 3.13
N ALA A 665 0.28 -10.69 4.05
CA ALA A 665 1.56 -10.11 4.41
C ALA A 665 2.63 -11.19 4.70
N ASN A 666 3.86 -10.90 4.33
CA ASN A 666 5.05 -11.64 4.76
C ASN A 666 5.93 -10.74 5.67
N ARG A 667 5.38 -10.38 6.83
CA ARG A 667 5.98 -9.40 7.77
C ARG A 667 7.39 -9.80 8.22
N GLU A 668 7.61 -11.11 8.36
CA GLU A 668 8.88 -11.69 8.78
C GLU A 668 9.90 -11.78 7.65
N GLN A 669 9.48 -11.52 6.41
CA GLN A 669 10.28 -11.64 5.19
C GLN A 669 10.92 -13.03 5.07
N CYS A 670 10.20 -14.07 5.43
CA CYS A 670 10.72 -15.42 5.54
C CYS A 670 10.25 -16.35 4.41
N TYR A 671 11.07 -17.38 4.20
CA TYR A 671 10.85 -18.59 3.44
C TYR A 671 10.78 -19.76 4.39
N TYR A 672 9.78 -20.58 4.21
CA TYR A 672 9.56 -21.74 5.04
C TYR A 672 9.90 -22.98 4.22
N THR A 673 10.84 -23.76 4.70
CA THR A 673 11.22 -25.02 4.07
C THR A 673 10.77 -26.17 4.94
N PHE A 674 9.88 -27.01 4.42
CA PHE A 674 9.46 -28.24 5.08
C PHE A 674 10.46 -29.34 4.73
N ILE A 675 11.19 -29.84 5.74
CA ILE A 675 12.21 -30.88 5.55
C ILE A 675 11.78 -32.19 6.19
N GLY A 676 12.05 -33.30 5.52
CA GLY A 676 12.01 -34.63 6.12
C GLY A 676 11.90 -35.71 5.05
N VAL A 677 12.06 -36.98 5.45
CA VAL A 677 12.12 -38.12 4.52
C VAL A 677 10.71 -38.63 4.22
N GLY A 678 10.46 -39.09 2.99
CA GLY A 678 9.13 -39.44 2.47
C GLY A 678 8.21 -40.21 3.42
N GLY A 679 6.89 -39.98 3.29
CA GLY A 679 5.89 -40.57 4.18
C GLY A 679 5.77 -39.86 5.53
N ASN A 680 5.98 -38.54 5.57
CA ASN A 680 6.03 -37.75 6.81
C ASN A 680 4.94 -36.66 6.93
N GLY A 681 3.99 -36.60 6.00
CA GLY A 681 2.84 -35.69 6.08
C GLY A 681 2.99 -34.32 5.39
N LYS A 682 4.18 -33.96 4.88
CA LYS A 682 4.43 -32.65 4.20
C LYS A 682 3.41 -32.33 3.11
N SER A 683 3.19 -33.23 2.16
CA SER A 683 2.24 -33.02 1.07
C SER A 683 0.80 -32.92 1.57
N LYS A 684 0.45 -33.64 2.64
CA LYS A 684 -0.92 -33.68 3.17
C LYS A 684 -1.33 -32.40 3.88
N VAL A 685 -0.40 -31.75 4.58
CA VAL A 685 -0.66 -30.43 5.15
C VAL A 685 -0.73 -29.34 4.07
N VAL A 686 0.05 -29.47 2.99
CA VAL A 686 -0.07 -28.58 1.82
C VAL A 686 -1.41 -28.80 1.12
N ASP A 687 -1.86 -30.03 0.94
CA ASP A 687 -3.17 -30.33 0.36
C ASP A 687 -4.31 -29.79 1.24
N LEU A 688 -4.20 -29.90 2.57
CA LEU A 688 -5.17 -29.29 3.49
C LEU A 688 -5.26 -27.75 3.30
N MET A 689 -4.12 -27.07 3.17
CA MET A 689 -4.08 -25.65 2.85
C MET A 689 -4.66 -25.36 1.47
N ARG A 690 -4.32 -26.13 0.43
CA ARG A 690 -4.85 -25.97 -0.93
C ARG A 690 -6.37 -26.08 -0.96
N TYR A 691 -6.90 -27.13 -0.34
CA TYR A 691 -8.33 -27.39 -0.27
C TYR A 691 -9.09 -26.34 0.54
N THR A 692 -8.46 -25.71 1.52
CA THR A 692 -9.09 -24.69 2.38
C THR A 692 -8.94 -23.28 1.82
N PHE A 693 -7.77 -22.90 1.31
CA PHE A 693 -7.51 -21.55 0.80
C PHE A 693 -8.06 -21.33 -0.61
N GLY A 694 -8.22 -22.38 -1.42
CA GLY A 694 -8.78 -22.27 -2.77
C GLY A 694 -8.03 -21.22 -3.60
N ASP A 695 -8.74 -20.18 -4.03
CA ASP A 695 -8.16 -19.08 -4.81
C ASP A 695 -7.06 -18.31 -4.08
N TYR A 696 -6.99 -18.37 -2.76
CA TYR A 696 -5.90 -17.74 -2.00
C TYR A 696 -4.60 -18.56 -2.04
N CYS A 697 -4.62 -19.76 -2.62
CA CYS A 697 -3.46 -20.63 -2.76
C CYS A 697 -2.96 -20.64 -4.21
N SER A 698 -1.64 -20.79 -4.40
CA SER A 698 -1.06 -21.08 -5.71
C SER A 698 0.25 -21.86 -5.61
N SER A 699 0.61 -22.57 -6.67
CA SER A 699 1.91 -23.23 -6.81
C SER A 699 2.87 -22.36 -7.58
N LEU A 700 4.14 -22.34 -7.16
CA LEU A 700 5.22 -21.72 -7.91
C LEU A 700 6.28 -22.77 -8.26
N GLN A 701 6.71 -22.80 -9.52
CA GLN A 701 7.76 -23.71 -9.98
C GLN A 701 9.09 -23.40 -9.28
N ALA A 702 9.83 -24.45 -8.89
CA ALA A 702 11.11 -24.29 -8.20
C ALA A 702 12.12 -23.47 -9.03
N THR A 703 12.03 -23.57 -10.36
CA THR A 703 12.81 -22.80 -11.33
C THR A 703 12.68 -21.29 -11.14
N ALA A 704 11.58 -20.81 -10.57
CA ALA A 704 11.39 -19.41 -10.25
C ALA A 704 12.36 -18.93 -9.16
N LEU A 705 12.85 -19.81 -8.28
CA LEU A 705 13.82 -19.49 -7.23
C LEU A 705 15.24 -19.93 -7.57
N THR A 706 15.48 -20.75 -8.59
CA THR A 706 16.83 -21.21 -8.96
C THR A 706 17.40 -20.47 -10.18
N ARG A 707 16.57 -20.06 -11.13
CA ARG A 707 17.02 -19.42 -12.38
C ARG A 707 17.23 -17.91 -12.26
N LYS A 708 17.94 -17.32 -13.24
CA LYS A 708 18.05 -15.86 -13.39
C LYS A 708 16.71 -15.27 -13.85
N ARG A 709 16.53 -13.96 -13.65
CA ARG A 709 15.36 -13.26 -14.17
C ARG A 709 15.28 -13.44 -15.70
N PRO A 710 14.08 -13.68 -16.25
CA PRO A 710 13.85 -13.62 -17.69
C PRO A 710 14.35 -12.29 -18.28
N GLU A 711 14.64 -12.27 -19.57
CA GLU A 711 14.97 -11.04 -20.29
C GLU A 711 13.84 -10.01 -20.19
N SER A 712 14.20 -8.72 -20.24
CA SER A 712 13.24 -7.62 -20.11
C SER A 712 12.15 -7.73 -21.19
N GLY A 713 10.88 -7.79 -20.78
CA GLY A 713 9.72 -7.88 -21.67
C GLY A 713 9.21 -9.29 -21.98
N ALA A 714 9.90 -10.34 -21.52
CA ALA A 714 9.44 -11.72 -21.64
C ALA A 714 8.20 -11.99 -20.77
N ALA A 715 7.29 -12.82 -21.26
CA ALA A 715 6.13 -13.26 -20.48
C ALA A 715 6.56 -14.23 -19.37
N ASN A 716 5.96 -14.07 -18.20
CA ASN A 716 6.22 -14.85 -16.99
C ASN A 716 4.92 -15.13 -16.22
N PRO A 717 4.00 -15.93 -16.82
CA PRO A 717 2.68 -16.21 -16.26
C PRO A 717 2.74 -16.87 -14.87
N ASP A 718 3.76 -17.69 -14.60
CA ASP A 718 3.96 -18.32 -13.29
C ASP A 718 4.07 -17.28 -12.17
N ILE A 719 4.68 -16.11 -12.43
CA ILE A 719 4.81 -15.04 -11.45
C ILE A 719 3.50 -14.28 -11.31
N ILE A 720 2.76 -14.04 -12.41
CA ILE A 720 1.42 -13.44 -12.35
C ILE A 720 0.47 -14.31 -11.51
N SER A 721 0.58 -15.64 -11.62
CA SER A 721 -0.30 -16.58 -10.91
C SER A 721 -0.24 -16.48 -9.38
N ILE A 722 0.83 -15.91 -8.83
CA ILE A 722 1.01 -15.71 -7.39
C ILE A 722 0.60 -14.29 -6.92
N LYS A 723 0.12 -13.43 -7.83
CA LYS A 723 -0.43 -12.11 -7.48
C LYS A 723 -1.62 -12.28 -6.52
N ASN A 724 -1.60 -11.53 -5.41
CA ASN A 724 -2.61 -11.53 -4.35
C ASN A 724 -2.83 -12.89 -3.63
N LYS A 725 -2.00 -13.92 -3.90
CA LYS A 725 -2.07 -15.22 -3.22
C LYS A 725 -1.47 -15.13 -1.83
N ARG A 726 -1.98 -15.95 -0.92
CA ARG A 726 -1.67 -15.95 0.51
C ARG A 726 -0.76 -17.10 0.93
N PHE A 727 -1.00 -18.28 0.35
CA PHE A 727 -0.19 -19.48 0.55
C PHE A 727 0.41 -19.90 -0.80
N ILE A 728 1.73 -19.80 -0.92
CA ILE A 728 2.44 -20.13 -2.15
C ILE A 728 3.35 -21.31 -1.86
N TYR A 729 3.09 -22.46 -2.47
CA TYR A 729 3.93 -23.64 -2.27
C TYR A 729 4.80 -23.92 -3.50
N LEU A 730 6.00 -24.45 -3.24
CA LEU A 730 6.97 -24.81 -4.24
C LEU A 730 7.28 -26.30 -4.15
N GLN A 731 7.42 -26.91 -5.32
CA GLN A 731 7.94 -28.27 -5.44
C GLN A 731 9.45 -28.27 -5.19
N GLU A 732 9.99 -29.44 -4.88
CA GLU A 732 11.42 -29.64 -4.62
C GLU A 732 12.24 -29.25 -5.86
N PRO A 733 13.26 -28.37 -5.74
CA PRO A 733 14.19 -28.11 -6.82
C PRO A 733 15.06 -29.35 -7.11
N ASP A 734 15.63 -29.42 -8.31
CA ASP A 734 16.59 -30.49 -8.64
C ASP A 734 17.78 -30.47 -7.64
N ASP A 735 18.21 -31.65 -7.18
CA ASP A 735 19.22 -31.88 -6.12
C ASP A 735 20.53 -31.07 -6.26
N LYS A 736 20.83 -30.56 -7.47
CA LYS A 736 22.08 -29.85 -7.78
C LYS A 736 21.86 -28.37 -8.15
N GLU A 737 20.63 -27.89 -8.23
CA GLU A 737 20.36 -26.51 -8.64
C GLU A 737 20.38 -25.58 -7.42
N PRO A 738 21.34 -24.63 -7.33
CA PRO A 738 21.42 -23.73 -6.19
C PRO A 738 20.28 -22.72 -6.19
N LEU A 739 19.83 -22.32 -4.99
CA LEU A 739 18.86 -21.23 -4.87
C LEU A 739 19.50 -19.89 -5.26
N ASN A 740 18.77 -19.12 -6.06
CA ASN A 740 19.10 -17.75 -6.39
C ASN A 740 18.70 -16.84 -5.22
N THR A 741 19.66 -16.51 -4.38
CA THR A 741 19.45 -15.68 -3.18
C THR A 741 18.88 -14.30 -3.51
N SER A 742 19.11 -13.75 -4.70
CA SER A 742 18.51 -12.46 -5.11
C SER A 742 17.02 -12.59 -5.41
N ARG A 743 16.62 -13.66 -6.10
CA ARG A 743 15.20 -13.99 -6.36
C ARG A 743 14.48 -14.29 -5.05
N MET A 744 15.14 -15.05 -4.19
CA MET A 744 14.67 -15.31 -2.83
C MET A 744 14.47 -13.99 -2.08
N LYS A 745 15.44 -13.07 -2.02
CA LYS A 745 15.23 -11.78 -1.33
C LYS A 745 14.07 -10.97 -1.92
N GLN A 746 13.90 -11.00 -3.25
CA GLN A 746 12.81 -10.33 -3.95
C GLN A 746 11.43 -10.90 -3.60
N PHE A 747 11.28 -12.23 -3.52
CA PHE A 747 9.97 -12.86 -3.34
C PHE A 747 9.48 -12.95 -1.89
N SER A 748 10.39 -12.91 -0.91
CA SER A 748 10.02 -12.80 0.51
C SER A 748 10.01 -11.36 0.99
N GLY A 749 10.69 -10.47 0.26
CA GLY A 749 10.74 -9.06 0.60
C GLY A 749 9.44 -8.36 0.21
N GLU A 750 9.33 -7.10 0.60
CA GLU A 750 8.24 -6.23 0.16
C GLU A 750 8.55 -5.56 -1.18
N ASP A 751 9.50 -6.11 -1.95
CA ASP A 751 9.91 -5.54 -3.23
C ASP A 751 8.81 -5.69 -4.26
N VAL A 752 8.68 -4.70 -5.15
CA VAL A 752 7.78 -4.78 -6.29
C VAL A 752 8.36 -5.77 -7.30
N VAL A 753 7.54 -6.73 -7.71
CA VAL A 753 7.82 -7.68 -8.78
C VAL A 753 7.12 -7.18 -10.03
N GLU A 754 7.82 -7.26 -11.16
CA GLU A 754 7.23 -7.02 -12.47
C GLU A 754 7.00 -8.36 -13.16
N ALA A 755 5.79 -8.56 -13.66
CA ALA A 755 5.46 -9.74 -14.44
C ALA A 755 4.44 -9.41 -15.53
N ARG A 756 4.41 -10.23 -16.57
CA ARG A 756 3.58 -10.07 -17.75
C ARG A 756 2.92 -11.40 -18.07
N ALA A 757 1.59 -11.42 -18.15
CA ALA A 757 0.87 -12.60 -18.62
C ALA A 757 0.97 -12.71 -20.15
N LEU A 758 0.52 -13.84 -20.70
CA LEU A 758 0.51 -14.02 -22.16
C LEU A 758 -0.47 -13.03 -22.79
N TYR A 759 0.00 -12.26 -23.78
CA TYR A 759 -0.79 -11.26 -24.53
C TYR A 759 -1.32 -10.07 -23.71
N GLU A 760 -0.85 -9.89 -22.49
CA GLU A 760 -1.19 -8.75 -21.63
C GLU A 760 0.00 -7.79 -21.48
N ASP A 761 -0.23 -6.63 -20.89
CA ASP A 761 0.81 -5.67 -20.55
C ASP A 761 1.56 -6.07 -19.26
N GLN A 762 2.71 -5.43 -19.04
CA GLN A 762 3.53 -5.71 -17.86
C GLN A 762 2.89 -5.10 -16.61
N GLN A 763 2.62 -5.94 -15.61
CA GLN A 763 2.05 -5.56 -14.32
C GLN A 763 3.13 -5.46 -13.25
N ARG A 764 2.92 -4.56 -12.28
CA ARG A 764 3.77 -4.35 -11.11
C ARG A 764 2.98 -4.65 -9.84
N PHE A 765 3.43 -5.59 -9.02
CA PHE A 765 2.75 -5.93 -7.77
C PHE A 765 3.74 -6.47 -6.73
N ARG A 766 3.33 -6.48 -5.46
CA ARG A 766 4.10 -7.10 -4.37
C ARG A 766 3.56 -8.50 -4.11
N ILE A 767 4.45 -9.43 -3.77
CA ILE A 767 4.03 -10.76 -3.32
C ILE A 767 3.52 -10.61 -1.88
N THR A 768 2.23 -10.90 -1.68
CA THR A 768 1.56 -10.80 -0.38
C THR A 768 1.57 -12.12 0.39
N GLY A 769 1.82 -13.24 -0.29
CA GLY A 769 1.81 -14.58 0.27
C GLY A 769 3.12 -15.03 0.90
N LYS A 770 3.02 -16.03 1.78
CA LYS A 770 4.18 -16.73 2.35
C LYS A 770 4.59 -17.90 1.45
N LEU A 771 5.90 -18.09 1.28
CA LEU A 771 6.46 -19.12 0.40
C LEU A 771 6.89 -20.36 1.19
N PHE A 772 6.40 -21.52 0.76
CA PHE A 772 6.62 -22.82 1.39
C PHE A 772 7.28 -23.79 0.41
N MET A 773 8.54 -24.14 0.63
CA MET A 773 9.25 -25.13 -0.18
C MET A 773 9.22 -26.48 0.50
N MET A 774 8.78 -27.51 -0.22
CA MET A 774 8.85 -28.88 0.27
C MET A 774 10.14 -29.53 -0.23
N CYS A 775 10.94 -30.06 0.69
CA CYS A 775 12.21 -30.71 0.37
C CYS A 775 12.36 -32.04 1.12
N ASN A 776 12.97 -33.01 0.45
CA ASN A 776 13.59 -34.16 1.09
C ASN A 776 15.10 -33.88 1.30
N ARG A 777 15.72 -33.14 0.38
CA ARG A 777 17.09 -32.61 0.50
C ARG A 777 17.09 -31.10 0.37
N LEU A 778 17.84 -30.43 1.24
CA LEU A 778 17.90 -28.98 1.23
C LEU A 778 18.76 -28.49 0.06
N PRO A 779 18.27 -27.55 -0.78
CA PRO A 779 19.00 -27.12 -1.96
C PRO A 779 20.25 -26.31 -1.60
N PRO A 780 21.30 -26.31 -2.44
CA PRO A 780 22.50 -25.53 -2.14
C PRO A 780 22.24 -24.03 -2.10
N ILE A 781 22.84 -23.35 -1.12
CA ILE A 781 22.87 -21.88 -1.03
C ILE A 781 24.33 -21.43 -1.06
N THR A 782 24.64 -20.54 -2.00
CA THR A 782 26.03 -20.08 -2.23
C THR A 782 26.39 -18.82 -1.43
N SER A 783 25.40 -18.10 -0.90
CA SER A 783 25.63 -16.89 -0.10
C SER A 783 25.63 -17.19 1.40
N MET A 784 26.58 -16.60 2.13
CA MET A 784 26.67 -16.67 3.59
C MET A 784 26.22 -15.38 4.30
N ASP A 785 25.62 -14.43 3.57
CA ASP A 785 25.21 -13.16 4.15
C ASP A 785 24.03 -13.30 5.13
N ARG A 786 24.07 -12.53 6.24
CA ARG A 786 22.99 -12.49 7.25
C ARG A 786 21.62 -12.18 6.64
N GLY A 787 21.57 -11.40 5.58
CA GLY A 787 20.32 -11.06 4.88
C GLY A 787 19.65 -12.27 4.22
N THR A 788 20.41 -13.26 3.75
CA THR A 788 19.89 -14.51 3.19
C THR A 788 19.39 -15.42 4.31
N TRP A 789 20.26 -15.71 5.29
CA TRP A 789 19.97 -16.71 6.33
C TRP A 789 18.91 -16.26 7.34
N ARG A 790 18.75 -14.95 7.61
CA ARG A 790 17.66 -14.47 8.48
C ARG A 790 16.26 -14.76 7.92
N ARG A 791 16.15 -14.96 6.61
CA ARG A 791 14.91 -15.19 5.87
C ARG A 791 14.58 -16.67 5.71
N ILE A 792 15.41 -17.58 6.19
CA ILE A 792 15.17 -19.03 6.04
C ILE A 792 14.68 -19.58 7.36
N ARG A 793 13.59 -20.36 7.31
CA ARG A 793 13.09 -21.16 8.43
C ARG A 793 12.87 -22.58 7.96
N VAL A 794 13.61 -23.51 8.55
CA VAL A 794 13.51 -24.94 8.26
C VAL A 794 12.62 -25.60 9.31
N ILE A 795 11.51 -26.18 8.87
CA ILE A 795 10.49 -26.80 9.72
C ILE A 795 10.64 -28.31 9.59
N PRO A 796 11.10 -29.02 10.64
CA PRO A 796 11.31 -30.46 10.59
C PRO A 796 10.00 -31.24 10.68
N PHE A 797 9.79 -32.14 9.72
CA PHE A 797 8.73 -33.16 9.72
C PHE A 797 9.35 -34.51 10.09
N GLY A 798 9.46 -34.74 11.40
CA GLY A 798 10.13 -35.90 11.98
C GLY A 798 9.27 -37.16 12.13
N SER A 799 7.96 -37.09 11.86
CA SER A 799 7.07 -38.24 11.92
C SER A 799 7.16 -39.12 10.68
N LYS A 800 6.88 -40.41 10.83
CA LYS A 800 6.86 -41.39 9.74
C LYS A 800 5.55 -42.18 9.76
N PHE A 801 4.85 -42.21 8.63
CA PHE A 801 3.61 -42.92 8.42
C PHE A 801 3.87 -44.15 7.55
N VAL A 802 3.71 -45.33 8.15
CA VAL A 802 4.12 -46.61 7.54
C VAL A 802 2.94 -47.56 7.35
N ASP A 803 3.09 -48.51 6.44
CA ASP A 803 2.09 -49.56 6.21
C ASP A 803 2.04 -50.56 7.38
N PRO A 804 0.94 -51.31 7.58
CA PRO A 804 0.81 -52.27 8.68
C PRO A 804 1.89 -53.35 8.74
N SER A 805 2.51 -53.66 7.60
CA SER A 805 3.58 -54.66 7.46
C SER A 805 4.98 -54.12 7.78
N ASP A 806 5.16 -52.82 7.94
CA ASP A 806 6.46 -52.21 8.18
C ASP A 806 7.01 -52.59 9.56
N PRO A 807 8.25 -53.15 9.66
CA PRO A 807 8.87 -53.51 10.92
C PRO A 807 8.97 -52.35 11.93
N GLU A 808 9.11 -51.11 11.46
CA GLU A 808 9.24 -49.94 12.32
C GLU A 808 7.98 -49.68 13.16
N LEU A 809 6.80 -50.09 12.69
CA LEU A 809 5.56 -49.96 13.46
C LEU A 809 5.62 -50.78 14.78
N LYS A 810 6.35 -51.90 14.76
CA LYS A 810 6.57 -52.74 15.96
C LYS A 810 7.54 -52.11 16.96
N THR A 811 8.35 -51.14 16.54
CA THR A 811 9.31 -50.46 17.41
C THR A 811 8.65 -49.50 18.40
N LYS A 812 7.37 -49.14 18.17
CA LYS A 812 6.57 -48.23 19.02
C LYS A 812 7.26 -46.90 19.35
N LYS A 813 8.13 -46.41 18.44
CA LYS A 813 8.72 -45.08 18.56
C LYS A 813 7.61 -44.02 18.52
N ALA A 814 7.74 -42.97 19.33
CA ALA A 814 6.72 -41.94 19.50
C ALA A 814 6.38 -41.15 18.22
N ASN A 815 7.23 -41.23 17.19
CA ASN A 815 7.09 -40.53 15.91
C ASN A 815 6.75 -41.47 14.73
N VAL A 816 6.45 -42.75 14.98
CA VAL A 816 6.08 -43.72 13.94
C VAL A 816 4.61 -44.08 14.08
N PHE A 817 3.83 -43.84 13.03
CA PHE A 817 2.37 -44.01 13.03
C PHE A 817 1.92 -44.89 11.87
N LEU A 818 0.75 -45.50 12.02
CA LEU A 818 0.12 -46.23 10.92
C LEU A 818 -0.41 -45.26 9.86
N ARG A 819 -0.15 -45.57 8.59
CA ARG A 819 -0.66 -44.82 7.43
C ARG A 819 -2.19 -44.94 7.34
N ASP A 820 -2.86 -43.80 7.13
CA ASP A 820 -4.29 -43.73 6.83
C ASP A 820 -4.52 -43.58 5.32
N ASN A 821 -5.07 -44.60 4.68
CA ASN A 821 -5.36 -44.59 3.24
C ASN A 821 -6.62 -43.78 2.87
N LYS A 822 -7.44 -43.39 3.86
CA LYS A 822 -8.62 -42.52 3.65
C LYS A 822 -8.34 -41.05 4.00
N LEU A 823 -7.08 -40.70 4.26
CA LEU A 823 -6.72 -39.36 4.69
C LEU A 823 -7.19 -38.29 3.70
N ASP A 824 -7.12 -38.54 2.39
CA ASP A 824 -7.52 -37.55 1.38
C ASP A 824 -9.01 -37.21 1.40
N GLU A 825 -9.87 -38.15 1.80
CA GLU A 825 -11.30 -37.90 2.03
C GLU A 825 -11.47 -37.02 3.27
N LYS A 826 -10.76 -37.35 4.35
CA LYS A 826 -10.78 -36.59 5.60
C LYS A 826 -10.29 -35.16 5.44
N LEU A 827 -9.20 -34.94 4.69
CA LEU A 827 -8.68 -33.58 4.42
C LEU A 827 -9.73 -32.69 3.74
N ARG A 828 -10.58 -33.26 2.87
CA ARG A 828 -11.67 -32.52 2.23
C ARG A 828 -12.83 -32.23 3.17
N MET A 829 -13.06 -33.08 4.16
CA MET A 829 -14.07 -32.86 5.20
C MET A 829 -13.61 -31.80 6.19
N TRP A 830 -12.34 -31.85 6.63
CA TRP A 830 -11.79 -30.95 7.64
C TRP A 830 -11.53 -29.50 7.19
N ARG A 831 -11.92 -29.10 5.97
CA ARG A 831 -11.59 -27.77 5.43
C ARG A 831 -12.19 -26.64 6.26
N GLU A 832 -13.45 -26.79 6.64
CA GLU A 832 -14.17 -25.80 7.46
C GLU A 832 -13.62 -25.76 8.88
N ALA A 833 -13.42 -26.95 9.49
CA ALA A 833 -12.77 -27.08 10.79
C ALA A 833 -11.37 -26.45 10.79
N TRP A 834 -10.58 -26.69 9.76
CA TRP A 834 -9.25 -26.11 9.60
C TRP A 834 -9.30 -24.60 9.50
N LEU A 835 -10.19 -24.03 8.67
CA LEU A 835 -10.33 -22.58 8.59
C LEU A 835 -10.74 -21.98 9.94
N GLY A 836 -11.74 -22.57 10.62
CA GLY A 836 -12.18 -22.14 11.94
C GLY A 836 -11.02 -22.10 12.94
N LEU A 837 -10.23 -23.18 13.00
CA LEU A 837 -9.04 -23.26 13.84
C LEU A 837 -8.00 -22.19 13.46
N LEU A 838 -7.73 -21.99 12.17
CA LEU A 838 -6.77 -20.97 11.73
C LEU A 838 -7.20 -19.56 12.12
N VAL A 839 -8.49 -19.23 11.99
CA VAL A 839 -9.03 -17.93 12.41
C VAL A 839 -8.92 -17.76 13.93
N HIS A 840 -9.27 -18.79 14.70
CA HIS A 840 -9.10 -18.79 16.15
C HIS A 840 -7.64 -18.56 16.58
N ILE A 841 -6.69 -19.27 15.97
CA ILE A 841 -5.25 -19.12 16.25
C ILE A 841 -4.75 -17.75 15.78
N PHE A 842 -5.27 -17.24 14.67
CA PHE A 842 -4.91 -15.91 14.17
C PHE A 842 -5.29 -14.84 15.20
N GLU A 843 -6.53 -14.86 15.69
CA GLU A 843 -7.04 -13.88 16.65
C GLU A 843 -6.40 -14.03 18.03
N THR A 844 -6.33 -15.25 18.57
CA THR A 844 -5.92 -15.48 19.97
C THR A 844 -4.41 -15.51 20.17
N GLU A 845 -3.63 -15.85 19.14
CA GLU A 845 -2.17 -15.97 19.25
C GLU A 845 -1.40 -15.04 18.32
N TYR A 846 -1.73 -15.03 17.03
CA TYR A 846 -0.91 -14.32 16.02
C TYR A 846 -1.08 -12.80 16.10
N LEU A 847 -2.30 -12.28 16.36
CA LEU A 847 -2.50 -10.84 16.58
C LEU A 847 -1.69 -10.32 17.78
N VAL A 848 -1.49 -11.17 18.80
CA VAL A 848 -0.79 -10.82 20.04
C VAL A 848 0.73 -10.91 19.87
N ASN A 849 1.23 -12.04 19.34
CA ASN A 849 2.66 -12.39 19.38
C ASN A 849 3.32 -12.50 18.00
N GLY A 850 2.56 -12.38 16.91
CA GLY A 850 3.03 -12.74 15.57
C GLY A 850 3.45 -14.21 15.52
N LEU A 851 4.63 -14.49 14.97
CA LEU A 851 5.18 -15.86 14.92
C LEU A 851 6.07 -16.23 16.12
N GLU A 852 6.29 -15.32 17.06
CA GLU A 852 7.12 -15.58 18.24
C GLU A 852 6.34 -16.34 19.34
N PRO A 853 7.01 -17.14 20.19
CA PRO A 853 8.41 -17.54 20.07
C PRO A 853 8.64 -18.58 18.96
N ILE A 854 9.78 -18.48 18.27
CA ILE A 854 10.21 -19.50 17.30
C ILE A 854 10.78 -20.72 18.06
N PRO A 855 10.30 -21.96 17.80
CA PRO A 855 10.79 -23.15 18.49
C PRO A 855 12.28 -23.41 18.23
N GLN A 856 12.97 -23.90 19.26
CA GLN A 856 14.39 -24.24 19.18
C GLN A 856 14.70 -25.24 18.04
N ALA A 857 13.83 -26.22 17.83
CA ALA A 857 13.96 -27.19 16.73
C ALA A 857 14.01 -26.55 15.33
N VAL A 858 13.29 -25.44 15.11
CA VAL A 858 13.31 -24.69 13.84
C VAL A 858 14.62 -23.91 13.70
N LEU A 859 15.09 -23.30 14.79
CA LEU A 859 16.34 -22.54 14.81
C LEU A 859 17.55 -23.46 14.57
N GLU A 860 17.58 -24.61 15.24
CA GLU A 860 18.63 -25.62 15.08
C GLU A 860 18.68 -26.18 13.66
N GLU A 861 17.54 -26.60 13.09
CA GLU A 861 17.52 -27.10 11.71
C GLU A 861 17.89 -26.03 10.69
N SER A 862 17.51 -24.78 10.93
CA SER A 862 17.93 -23.65 10.09
C SER A 862 19.44 -23.38 10.20
N SER A 863 20.03 -23.51 11.40
CA SER A 863 21.48 -23.41 11.60
C SER A 863 22.21 -24.56 10.93
N LYS A 864 21.77 -25.81 11.12
CA LYS A 864 22.34 -26.98 10.44
C LYS A 864 22.34 -26.81 8.93
N TYR A 865 21.27 -26.26 8.37
CA TYR A 865 21.22 -25.95 6.94
C TYR A 865 22.32 -24.95 6.54
N ARG A 866 22.49 -23.86 7.31
CA ARG A 866 23.58 -22.90 7.07
C ARG A 866 24.95 -23.54 7.17
N ASP A 867 25.19 -24.25 8.26
CA ASP A 867 26.50 -24.80 8.61
C ASP A 867 26.90 -25.90 7.61
N ASN A 868 25.91 -26.63 7.04
CA ASN A 868 26.14 -27.58 5.96
C ASN A 868 26.74 -26.94 4.70
N PHE A 869 26.46 -25.67 4.40
CA PHE A 869 26.98 -24.97 3.22
C PHE A 869 28.05 -23.90 3.56
N ASP A 870 28.41 -23.74 4.84
CA ASP A 870 29.51 -22.87 5.28
C ASP A 870 30.87 -23.58 5.20
N GLN A 871 31.44 -23.60 4.00
CA GLN A 871 32.76 -24.19 3.78
C GLN A 871 33.86 -23.54 4.62
N TYR A 872 33.77 -22.23 4.92
CA TYR A 872 34.73 -21.54 5.78
C TYR A 872 34.57 -21.96 7.25
N GLY A 873 33.34 -22.06 7.74
CA GLY A 873 33.06 -22.52 9.10
C GLY A 873 33.65 -23.92 9.36
N LYS A 874 33.48 -24.85 8.40
CA LYS A 874 34.08 -26.19 8.47
C LYS A 874 35.61 -26.13 8.47
N PHE A 875 36.21 -25.38 7.56
CA PHE A 875 37.67 -25.19 7.53
C PHE A 875 38.21 -24.62 8.85
N LYS A 876 37.55 -23.59 9.40
CA LYS A 876 37.93 -22.98 10.67
C LYS A 876 37.88 -24.01 11.81
N ALA A 877 36.80 -24.77 11.92
CA ALA A 877 36.66 -25.79 12.96
C ALA A 877 37.71 -26.90 12.83
N GLU A 878 37.95 -27.38 11.61
CA GLU A 878 38.85 -28.54 11.37
C GLU A 878 40.33 -28.17 11.38
N ARG A 879 40.70 -26.96 10.94
CA ARG A 879 42.11 -26.62 10.62
C ARG A 879 42.65 -25.42 11.41
N MET A 880 41.87 -24.77 12.28
CA MET A 880 42.30 -23.54 12.96
C MET A 880 42.08 -23.61 14.48
N ILE A 881 43.00 -23.02 15.24
CA ILE A 881 42.85 -22.77 16.69
C ILE A 881 42.95 -21.26 16.94
N ASP A 882 41.88 -20.69 17.49
CA ASP A 882 41.84 -19.30 17.95
C ASP A 882 42.20 -19.23 19.43
N PHE A 883 43.40 -18.73 19.76
CA PHE A 883 43.84 -18.65 21.16
C PHE A 883 43.02 -17.66 22.00
N ARG A 884 42.16 -16.86 21.37
CA ARG A 884 41.23 -15.95 22.07
C ARG A 884 39.95 -16.66 22.54
N ASP A 885 39.73 -17.89 22.11
CA ASP A 885 38.53 -18.66 22.47
C ASP A 885 38.53 -18.98 23.98
N PRO A 886 37.58 -18.44 24.76
CA PRO A 886 37.54 -18.64 26.20
C PRO A 886 37.33 -20.11 26.61
N ARG A 887 36.87 -20.97 25.69
CA ARG A 887 36.70 -22.42 25.94
C ARG A 887 38.03 -23.15 26.10
N LEU A 888 39.13 -22.58 25.61
CA LEU A 888 40.46 -23.16 25.73
C LEU A 888 41.03 -23.05 27.16
N GLY A 889 40.41 -22.24 28.04
CA GLY A 889 40.82 -22.13 29.44
C GLY A 889 42.25 -21.62 29.65
N LEU A 890 42.79 -20.87 28.69
CA LEU A 890 44.19 -20.41 28.69
C LEU A 890 44.40 -19.24 29.67
N GLU A 891 45.43 -19.34 30.51
CA GLU A 891 45.86 -18.26 31.43
C GLU A 891 46.66 -17.16 30.72
N GLU A 892 47.33 -17.49 29.60
CA GLU A 892 48.06 -16.55 28.74
C GLU A 892 47.69 -16.74 27.26
N TYR A 893 47.46 -15.61 26.55
CA TYR A 893 47.26 -15.61 25.11
C TYR A 893 48.63 -15.70 24.42
N GLY A 894 48.92 -16.83 23.76
CA GLY A 894 50.20 -17.02 23.06
C GLY A 894 50.44 -16.00 21.93
N ASP A 895 51.70 -15.91 21.49
CA ASP A 895 52.18 -14.95 20.48
C ASP A 895 52.13 -15.49 19.03
N GLU A 896 51.41 -16.59 18.80
CA GLU A 896 51.29 -17.26 17.50
C GLU A 896 50.77 -16.30 16.43
N LYS A 897 51.35 -16.38 15.24
CA LYS A 897 50.97 -15.55 14.09
C LYS A 897 50.94 -16.43 12.86
N VAL A 898 49.89 -16.30 12.07
CA VAL A 898 49.75 -16.97 10.79
C VAL A 898 49.62 -15.95 9.67
N SER A 899 50.38 -16.13 8.60
CA SER A 899 50.27 -15.26 7.43
C SER A 899 49.01 -15.59 6.62
N LEU A 900 48.46 -14.58 5.94
CA LEU A 900 47.33 -14.79 5.02
C LEU A 900 47.68 -15.81 3.91
N LYS A 901 48.96 -15.89 3.51
CA LYS A 901 49.43 -16.85 2.50
C LYS A 901 49.39 -18.29 3.01
N GLU A 902 49.76 -18.53 4.26
CA GLU A 902 49.69 -19.86 4.89
C GLU A 902 48.24 -20.31 5.02
N LEU A 903 47.34 -19.45 5.49
CA LEU A 903 45.90 -19.74 5.57
C LEU A 903 45.32 -20.08 4.19
N GLN A 904 45.70 -19.37 3.14
CA GLN A 904 45.26 -19.66 1.78
C GLN A 904 45.77 -21.01 1.27
N ASN A 905 47.02 -21.34 1.57
CA ASN A 905 47.58 -22.63 1.19
C ASN A 905 46.89 -23.77 1.94
N ALA A 906 46.71 -23.64 3.26
CA ALA A 906 46.02 -24.61 4.08
C ALA A 906 44.57 -24.81 3.61
N TYR A 907 43.83 -23.72 3.33
CA TYR A 907 42.47 -23.79 2.80
C TYR A 907 42.39 -24.49 1.45
N ASN A 908 43.32 -24.19 0.52
CA ASN A 908 43.35 -24.84 -0.79
C ASN A 908 43.68 -26.33 -0.69
N THR A 909 44.62 -26.70 0.18
CA THR A 909 44.98 -28.09 0.44
C THR A 909 43.82 -28.85 1.08
N TRP A 910 43.21 -28.30 2.13
CA TRP A 910 42.04 -28.87 2.78
C TRP A 910 40.86 -29.04 1.83
N THR A 911 40.61 -28.05 0.96
CA THR A 911 39.55 -28.14 -0.06
C THR A 911 39.80 -29.28 -1.04
N LYS A 912 41.06 -29.52 -1.41
CA LYS A 912 41.46 -30.60 -2.32
C LYS A 912 41.40 -31.98 -1.64
N GLN A 913 41.78 -32.07 -0.36
CA GLN A 913 41.71 -33.30 0.44
C GLN A 913 40.26 -33.75 0.63
N ASN A 914 39.34 -32.80 0.79
CA ASN A 914 37.90 -33.05 0.99
C ASN A 914 37.10 -32.88 -0.31
N GLU A 915 37.74 -33.01 -1.47
CA GLU A 915 37.08 -32.91 -2.76
C GLU A 915 36.07 -34.07 -2.92
N GLY A 916 34.78 -33.74 -3.05
CA GLY A 916 33.67 -34.71 -3.15
C GLY A 916 32.83 -34.87 -1.89
N THR A 917 33.32 -34.47 -0.71
CA THR A 917 32.54 -34.43 0.55
C THR A 917 32.10 -33.02 0.92
N LEU A 918 32.80 -31.99 0.43
CA LEU A 918 32.46 -30.60 0.68
C LEU A 918 31.19 -30.16 -0.05
N THR A 919 30.34 -29.48 0.69
CA THR A 919 29.11 -28.82 0.25
C THR A 919 29.24 -27.31 0.46
N GLY A 920 28.81 -26.50 -0.51
CA GLY A 920 28.91 -25.03 -0.47
C GLY A 920 29.79 -24.43 -1.56
N LYS A 921 29.91 -23.11 -1.56
CA LYS A 921 30.73 -22.38 -2.53
C LYS A 921 32.19 -22.32 -2.03
N ARG A 922 33.13 -22.79 -2.86
CA ARG A 922 34.56 -22.55 -2.64
C ARG A 922 34.83 -21.04 -2.67
N LEU A 923 35.31 -20.51 -1.54
CA LEU A 923 35.69 -19.10 -1.42
C LEU A 923 36.89 -18.75 -2.30
N SER A 924 36.82 -17.58 -2.94
CA SER A 924 37.97 -16.92 -3.55
C SER A 924 38.93 -16.38 -2.49
N LYS A 925 40.13 -16.00 -2.92
CA LYS A 925 41.16 -15.40 -2.05
C LYS A 925 40.63 -14.22 -1.23
N GLN A 926 39.86 -13.35 -1.88
CA GLN A 926 39.32 -12.13 -1.28
C GLN A 926 38.17 -12.44 -0.32
N GLU A 927 37.28 -13.37 -0.68
CA GLU A 927 36.18 -13.79 0.20
C GLU A 927 36.68 -14.50 1.46
N LEU A 928 37.71 -15.37 1.34
CA LEU A 928 38.34 -16.01 2.49
C LEU A 928 38.98 -14.97 3.41
N GLN A 929 39.69 -13.99 2.86
CA GLN A 929 40.29 -12.91 3.64
C GLN A 929 39.21 -12.11 4.40
N THR A 930 38.11 -11.73 3.76
CA THR A 930 37.02 -11.01 4.42
C THR A 930 36.44 -11.81 5.59
N ARG A 931 36.21 -13.11 5.43
CA ARG A 931 35.71 -13.98 6.52
C ARG A 931 36.71 -14.10 7.67
N LEU A 932 38.00 -14.21 7.37
CA LEU A 932 39.06 -14.20 8.38
C LEU A 932 39.12 -12.86 9.12
N GLU A 933 38.99 -11.73 8.41
CA GLU A 933 38.97 -10.40 9.04
C GLU A 933 37.74 -10.17 9.94
N GLU A 934 36.58 -10.71 9.56
CA GLU A 934 35.36 -10.71 10.39
C GLU A 934 35.55 -11.45 11.72
N ASP A 935 36.22 -12.61 11.71
CA ASP A 935 36.41 -13.46 12.89
C ASP A 935 37.65 -13.08 13.71
N PHE A 936 38.73 -12.66 13.04
CA PHE A 936 40.05 -12.48 13.65
C PHE A 936 40.48 -11.02 13.76
N GLY A 937 39.71 -10.08 13.18
CA GLY A 937 40.07 -8.66 13.13
C GLY A 937 40.94 -8.32 11.91
N ALA A 938 41.26 -7.04 11.73
CA ALA A 938 41.99 -6.57 10.55
C ALA A 938 43.39 -7.21 10.43
N LEU A 939 43.83 -7.45 9.20
CA LEU A 939 45.14 -8.01 8.90
C LEU A 939 46.27 -7.04 9.30
N GLU A 940 47.13 -7.44 10.24
CA GLU A 940 48.25 -6.61 10.71
C GLU A 940 49.58 -7.09 10.13
N ALA A 941 50.27 -6.24 9.37
CA ALA A 941 51.56 -6.57 8.72
C ALA A 941 51.52 -7.88 7.89
N GLY A 942 50.35 -8.25 7.35
CA GLY A 942 50.17 -9.46 6.53
C GLY A 942 49.83 -10.74 7.31
N CYS A 943 49.69 -10.65 8.63
CA CYS A 943 49.42 -11.79 9.51
C CYS A 943 48.20 -11.56 10.42
N PHE A 944 47.57 -12.65 10.84
CA PHE A 944 46.63 -12.68 11.95
C PHE A 944 47.36 -13.13 13.21
N LYS A 945 47.14 -12.44 14.32
CA LYS A 945 47.73 -12.75 15.63
C LYS A 945 46.84 -13.72 16.41
N ARG A 946 47.44 -14.49 17.32
CA ARG A 946 46.76 -15.44 18.23
C ARG A 946 45.97 -16.50 17.49
N LEU A 947 46.50 -16.94 16.34
CA LEU A 947 45.85 -17.87 15.45
C LEU A 947 46.86 -18.85 14.89
N GLN A 948 46.55 -20.14 14.97
CA GLN A 948 47.32 -21.22 14.38
C GLN A 948 46.48 -21.94 13.32
N VAL A 949 47.10 -22.33 12.21
CA VAL A 949 46.49 -23.16 11.16
C VAL A 949 47.28 -24.45 10.99
N PHE A 950 46.58 -25.53 10.68
CA PHE A 950 47.13 -26.87 10.47
C PHE A 950 46.85 -27.33 9.03
N PHE A 951 47.71 -28.22 8.50
CA PHE A 951 47.58 -28.75 7.13
C PHE A 951 46.94 -30.15 7.08
N ASP A 952 46.91 -30.84 8.21
CA ASP A 952 46.28 -32.14 8.43
C ASP A 952 45.78 -32.25 9.88
N ASP A 953 44.97 -33.28 10.14
CA ASP A 953 44.34 -33.53 11.44
C ASP A 953 45.33 -34.05 12.49
N ASP A 954 46.33 -34.81 12.06
CA ASP A 954 47.34 -35.42 12.94
C ASP A 954 48.16 -34.32 13.64
N LEU A 955 48.63 -33.32 12.89
CA LEU A 955 49.37 -32.17 13.41
C LEU A 955 48.54 -31.30 14.37
N LYS A 956 47.23 -31.19 14.12
CA LYS A 956 46.33 -30.45 15.02
C LYS A 956 46.13 -31.21 16.33
N THR A 957 45.86 -32.50 16.24
CA THR A 957 45.62 -33.37 17.41
C THR A 957 46.88 -33.50 18.27
N GLU A 958 48.06 -33.64 17.64
CA GLU A 958 49.35 -33.63 18.32
C GLU A 958 49.56 -32.31 19.08
N PHE A 959 49.29 -31.17 18.43
CA PHE A 959 49.41 -29.85 19.04
C PHE A 959 48.44 -29.64 20.22
N GLU A 960 47.18 -30.08 20.08
CA GLU A 960 46.18 -30.02 21.14
C GLU A 960 46.60 -30.87 22.35
N THR A 961 47.14 -32.07 22.10
CA THR A 961 47.66 -32.98 23.13
C THR A 961 48.86 -32.39 23.86
N GLU A 962 49.84 -31.84 23.13
CA GLU A 962 51.02 -31.20 23.72
C GLU A 962 50.66 -30.02 24.61
N ARG A 963 49.67 -29.22 24.20
CA ARG A 963 49.26 -28.00 24.93
C ARG A 963 48.14 -28.23 25.94
N ARG A 964 47.70 -29.48 26.14
CA ARG A 964 46.58 -29.84 27.02
C ARG A 964 45.31 -29.05 26.72
N ILE A 965 45.11 -28.71 25.45
CA ILE A 965 43.89 -28.06 24.99
C ILE A 965 42.80 -29.15 24.99
N PRO A 966 41.64 -28.93 25.63
CA PRO A 966 40.54 -29.91 25.57
C PRO A 966 40.11 -30.11 24.12
N GLU A 967 39.90 -31.37 23.70
CA GLU A 967 39.25 -31.66 22.41
C GLU A 967 37.88 -30.94 22.37
N ALA A 968 37.65 -30.19 21.29
CA ALA A 968 36.48 -29.31 21.11
C ALA A 968 35.26 -30.04 20.53
#